data_AF-A0A3B4XPD6-F1
#
_entry.id   AF-A0A3B4XPD6-F1
#
_cell.length_a   1.000
_cell.length_b   1.000
_cell.length_c   1.000
_cell.angle_alpha   90.00
_cell.angle_beta   90.00
_cell.angle_gamma   90.00
#
_symmetry.space_group_name_H-M   'P 1'
#
loop_
_entity.id
_entity.type
_entity.pdbx_description
1 polymer ?
#
loop_
_entity_poly.entity_id
_entity_poly.type
_entity_poly.pdbx_seq_one_letter_code
_entity_poly.pdbx_strand_id
1 'polypeptide(L)'
;MDKSTENPEEDTVSLRSNGKTPACGVTKEKQGFIRTFRESARRVAAKNPLSPGGKGSKVKPEADTAGKELGIQTPPSPSPSTGSVKSPLKMIGSIFQSKQENNGDVPQQKSISIKRTKTDPNMSATHENFMRGRLTQSMNFGGRRLKNKNAKENKAVPEGTLEEKEEEKEEEVLTEVEETYTLPELPHTLLSVMEISKLIEMKELEDSHLHLLALRQEFQQEKERCGEVSPVELMKKEKDLSLLYGNLRNKITAIVRDSNSPSSGNEELLLPLARIIQEEEKRAEEPGSLQGSWMEAWREAVGEGVKVKLESVGLEQREQKASWLADHLGLLGKTIVEDLENVKRKLRWSYPPSFKVFGTYVKSYHRGVAQHLKKLEQQATELRELYSLLDWIINTYKSECIMGSQSLQPEMNDESTELQLEENFLKQLKDKYCSKVKGDIRDSLNRVIEIEIEEVWKVKKDPEEDENYFVSHIPMDIWTKMEGVVKNSRRIDAELEQKATSSCLEELKPFPNRFEEKFNCHCSTLKPQPLWTNYQITYINTFTVLQQHMEGYLATCPGEVEGFRREAKCLIVRLLQGLEDQFKEEVKPFLRRMMTRKWLNDDSDFTQLYKRTETLSQHCALMRPPHLQEFASRLHYHVAREYIGQLMKNYYSCKNRKHENAASKIRHQWDKLRFVFVDMESTHEWLHSVGDELCDIIGQKKNTEIKNNIEPLVKQYPDFSKSHLVAVLNFRGLVRGREYQLILQRFTELKK
;
A
#
# COMPACT_ATOMS: atom_id res chain seq x y z
N MET A 1 -43.33 41.12 43.62
CA MET A 1 -43.80 41.46 42.28
C MET A 1 -43.77 40.18 41.45
N ASP A 2 -44.96 39.62 41.23
CA ASP A 2 -45.43 38.83 40.10
C ASP A 2 -44.52 37.86 39.32
N LYS A 3 -44.98 36.59 39.34
CA LYS A 3 -45.17 35.65 38.21
C LYS A 3 -43.96 34.87 37.63
N SER A 4 -44.09 33.57 37.28
CA SER A 4 -44.97 32.48 37.79
C SER A 4 -44.57 31.12 37.19
N THR A 5 -44.48 30.10 38.05
CA THR A 5 -45.07 28.73 37.98
C THR A 5 -45.89 28.31 36.74
N GLU A 6 -46.03 27.02 36.35
CA GLU A 6 -45.38 25.72 36.67
C GLU A 6 -45.82 24.63 35.62
N ASN A 7 -45.39 23.37 35.74
CA ASN A 7 -45.90 22.23 34.92
C ASN A 7 -47.33 21.80 35.35
N PRO A 8 -48.08 20.98 34.55
CA PRO A 8 -47.98 19.50 34.67
C PRO A 8 -48.33 18.66 33.40
N GLU A 9 -48.29 17.35 33.54
CA GLU A 9 -48.75 16.26 32.64
C GLU A 9 -50.29 15.96 32.82
N GLU A 10 -51.01 15.02 32.15
CA GLU A 10 -50.72 13.88 31.24
C GLU A 10 -51.36 14.07 29.82
N ASP A 11 -52.19 13.24 29.13
CA ASP A 11 -52.86 11.94 29.33
C ASP A 11 -53.25 11.22 27.99
N THR A 12 -53.66 9.93 28.07
CA THR A 12 -54.48 9.07 27.18
C THR A 12 -54.38 9.06 25.62
N VAL A 13 -53.69 8.02 25.12
CA VAL A 13 -54.17 6.96 24.18
C VAL A 13 -55.25 7.26 23.09
N SER A 14 -54.91 7.08 21.79
CA SER A 14 -55.72 6.28 20.80
C SER A 14 -55.09 6.08 19.39
N LEU A 15 -55.59 5.08 18.65
CA LEU A 15 -55.01 4.44 17.44
C LEU A 15 -55.39 5.04 16.06
N ARG A 16 -54.65 4.60 15.01
CA ARG A 16 -54.83 4.71 13.52
C ARG A 16 -54.15 5.92 12.84
N SER A 17 -53.57 5.81 11.63
CA SER A 17 -53.27 4.62 10.78
C SER A 17 -52.30 4.93 9.62
N ASN A 18 -51.63 3.89 9.10
CA ASN A 18 -51.02 3.73 7.75
C ASN A 18 -49.91 4.69 7.28
N GLY A 19 -48.76 4.12 6.92
CA GLY A 19 -47.72 4.75 6.10
C GLY A 19 -46.49 3.87 5.93
N LYS A 20 -46.37 3.13 4.82
CA LYS A 20 -45.17 2.32 4.52
C LYS A 20 -44.05 3.21 3.95
N THR A 21 -42.83 3.05 4.46
CA THR A 21 -41.59 3.56 3.85
C THR A 21 -40.69 2.37 3.47
N PRO A 22 -40.09 2.30 2.27
CA PRO A 22 -39.29 1.16 1.85
C PRO A 22 -37.89 1.15 2.50
N ALA A 23 -37.32 -0.05 2.65
CA ALA A 23 -35.98 -0.23 3.21
C ALA A 23 -34.88 0.15 2.19
N CYS A 24 -33.90 0.95 2.60
CA CYS A 24 -32.69 1.22 1.81
C CYS A 24 -31.62 0.16 2.13
N GLY A 25 -31.30 -0.69 1.15
CA GLY A 25 -30.48 -1.89 1.36
C GLY A 25 -29.06 -1.79 0.79
N VAL A 26 -28.12 -1.20 1.53
CA VAL A 26 -26.68 -1.28 1.22
C VAL A 26 -25.87 -1.50 2.49
N THR A 27 -25.12 -2.62 2.58
CA THR A 27 -23.95 -2.83 3.49
C THR A 27 -23.36 -4.25 3.41
N LYS A 28 -24.18 -5.27 3.13
CA LYS A 28 -23.80 -6.70 3.28
C LYS A 28 -22.60 -7.15 2.43
N GLU A 29 -22.48 -6.71 1.18
CA GLU A 29 -21.45 -7.22 0.26
C GLU A 29 -20.01 -6.98 0.74
N LYS A 30 -19.72 -5.77 1.25
CA LYS A 30 -18.40 -5.43 1.79
C LYS A 30 -18.09 -6.17 3.11
N GLN A 31 -19.11 -6.59 3.85
CA GLN A 31 -18.95 -7.48 5.01
C GLN A 31 -18.66 -8.92 4.57
N GLY A 32 -19.30 -9.35 3.46
CA GLY A 32 -18.97 -10.56 2.75
C GLY A 32 -17.48 -10.62 2.38
N PHE A 33 -16.94 -9.61 1.70
CA PHE A 33 -15.58 -9.67 1.14
C PHE A 33 -14.46 -9.95 2.18
N ILE A 34 -14.41 -9.25 3.32
CA ILE A 34 -13.36 -9.54 4.33
C ILE A 34 -13.62 -10.88 5.04
N ARG A 35 -14.88 -11.25 5.25
CA ARG A 35 -15.23 -12.54 5.88
C ARG A 35 -14.91 -13.73 4.97
N THR A 36 -15.25 -13.66 3.69
CA THR A 36 -14.85 -14.67 2.70
C THR A 36 -13.36 -14.64 2.42
N PHE A 37 -12.67 -13.50 2.62
CA PHE A 37 -11.21 -13.44 2.62
C PHE A 37 -10.61 -14.22 3.81
N ARG A 38 -11.09 -14.01 5.05
CA ARG A 38 -10.70 -14.82 6.22
C ARG A 38 -10.98 -16.32 6.00
N GLU A 39 -12.13 -16.67 5.42
CA GLU A 39 -12.50 -18.05 5.04
C GLU A 39 -11.72 -18.60 3.82
N SER A 40 -11.06 -17.74 3.05
CA SER A 40 -10.17 -18.10 1.93
C SER A 40 -8.74 -18.31 2.44
N ALA A 41 -8.24 -17.41 3.27
CA ALA A 41 -6.94 -17.52 3.94
C ALA A 41 -6.85 -18.82 4.77
N ARG A 42 -7.89 -19.16 5.54
CA ARG A 42 -7.99 -20.47 6.23
C ARG A 42 -7.91 -21.67 5.28
N ARG A 43 -8.41 -21.57 4.04
CA ARG A 43 -8.31 -22.61 3.00
C ARG A 43 -6.96 -22.65 2.28
N VAL A 44 -6.15 -21.60 2.37
CA VAL A 44 -4.76 -21.56 1.87
C VAL A 44 -3.81 -22.12 2.95
N ALA A 45 -3.94 -21.67 4.20
CA ALA A 45 -3.15 -22.18 5.33
C ALA A 45 -3.31 -23.71 5.51
N ALA A 46 -4.52 -24.23 5.33
CA ALA A 46 -4.79 -25.68 5.34
C ALA A 46 -4.30 -26.46 4.10
N LYS A 47 -3.48 -25.86 3.22
CA LYS A 47 -3.05 -26.45 1.93
C LYS A 47 -1.57 -26.25 1.59
N ASN A 48 -0.67 -26.60 2.51
CA ASN A 48 0.71 -26.96 2.19
C ASN A 48 0.88 -28.51 2.22
N PRO A 49 0.92 -29.20 1.06
CA PRO A 49 0.94 -30.66 1.02
C PRO A 49 2.38 -31.22 1.03
N LEU A 50 2.82 -31.75 2.17
CA LEU A 50 3.92 -32.73 2.19
C LEU A 50 3.36 -34.13 1.91
N SER A 51 3.81 -34.73 0.81
CA SER A 51 3.62 -36.16 0.51
C SER A 51 4.89 -36.94 0.88
N PRO A 52 4.77 -38.24 1.22
CA PRO A 52 4.86 -39.24 0.15
C PRO A 52 3.69 -40.25 0.15
N GLY A 53 3.40 -40.83 -1.01
CA GLY A 53 2.25 -41.72 -1.21
C GLY A 53 2.55 -43.21 -1.04
N GLY A 54 1.49 -43.99 -0.75
CA GLY A 54 1.51 -45.46 -0.69
C GLY A 54 0.16 -46.06 -1.08
N LYS A 55 0.17 -47.09 -1.92
CA LYS A 55 -1.00 -47.87 -2.38
C LYS A 55 -1.58 -48.68 -1.19
N GLY A 56 -2.87 -49.00 -1.09
CA GLY A 56 -4.02 -48.78 -1.96
C GLY A 56 -5.23 -49.66 -1.50
N SER A 57 -6.21 -49.86 -2.39
CA SER A 57 -7.38 -50.78 -2.26
C SER A 57 -8.56 -50.41 -1.35
N LYS A 58 -9.65 -50.00 -2.03
CA LYS A 58 -11.08 -50.25 -1.75
C LYS A 58 -11.42 -51.31 -0.66
N VAL A 59 -12.40 -51.02 0.19
CA VAL A 59 -13.83 -51.41 0.03
C VAL A 59 -14.71 -50.75 1.11
N LYS A 60 -15.96 -50.41 0.74
CA LYS A 60 -17.14 -50.13 1.58
C LYS A 60 -18.32 -50.90 0.90
N PRO A 61 -19.46 -51.21 1.56
CA PRO A 61 -20.20 -50.29 2.44
C PRO A 61 -20.75 -50.95 3.75
N GLU A 62 -21.62 -50.18 4.43
CA GLU A 62 -22.90 -50.54 5.13
C GLU A 62 -23.20 -51.99 5.58
N ALA A 63 -23.99 -52.24 6.63
CA ALA A 63 -24.49 -51.45 7.77
C ALA A 63 -25.23 -52.41 8.73
N ASP A 64 -25.39 -52.08 10.03
CA ASP A 64 -26.71 -52.00 10.71
C ASP A 64 -26.66 -51.81 12.24
N THR A 65 -27.34 -50.75 12.68
CA THR A 65 -28.50 -50.77 13.62
C THR A 65 -28.51 -51.53 14.96
N ALA A 66 -28.74 -50.73 16.02
CA ALA A 66 -29.36 -51.04 17.32
C ALA A 66 -28.60 -51.89 18.37
N GLY A 67 -28.81 -51.58 19.67
CA GLY A 67 -28.15 -52.35 20.76
C GLY A 67 -28.32 -51.93 22.24
N LYS A 68 -29.01 -50.82 22.57
CA LYS A 68 -29.51 -50.42 23.91
C LYS A 68 -28.64 -50.56 25.19
N GLU A 69 -28.40 -49.40 25.80
CA GLU A 69 -28.64 -49.09 27.24
C GLU A 69 -27.85 -49.77 28.40
N LEU A 70 -27.13 -48.89 29.13
CA LEU A 70 -27.13 -48.75 30.61
C LEU A 70 -26.66 -49.93 31.51
N GLY A 71 -25.52 -49.75 32.20
CA GLY A 71 -25.05 -50.67 33.25
C GLY A 71 -23.84 -50.16 34.06
N ILE A 72 -24.10 -49.32 35.07
CA ILE A 72 -23.08 -48.69 35.95
C ILE A 72 -22.36 -49.75 36.84
N GLN A 73 -21.02 -49.77 36.91
CA GLN A 73 -20.23 -49.80 38.16
C GLN A 73 -18.69 -49.87 37.99
N THR A 74 -17.98 -49.42 39.03
CA THR A 74 -16.52 -49.42 39.26
C THR A 74 -16.26 -49.63 40.77
N PRO A 75 -15.04 -49.97 41.25
CA PRO A 75 -13.90 -50.68 40.63
C PRO A 75 -13.72 -52.04 41.38
N PRO A 76 -12.55 -52.59 41.87
CA PRO A 76 -11.27 -51.99 42.30
C PRO A 76 -9.99 -52.57 41.65
N SER A 77 -8.83 -51.95 41.96
CA SER A 77 -7.49 -52.52 41.75
C SER A 77 -7.11 -53.51 42.88
N PRO A 78 -6.08 -54.35 42.72
CA PRO A 78 -4.73 -53.92 43.12
C PRO A 78 -3.57 -54.41 42.23
N SER A 79 -2.39 -53.79 42.39
CA SER A 79 -1.09 -54.22 41.83
C SER A 79 -0.44 -55.34 42.68
N PRO A 80 0.64 -55.99 42.20
CA PRO A 80 1.99 -55.45 42.49
C PRO A 80 3.02 -55.60 41.35
N SER A 81 4.18 -54.94 41.51
CA SER A 81 5.28 -54.83 40.53
C SER A 81 6.31 -55.96 40.56
N THR A 82 7.11 -56.12 39.50
CA THR A 82 8.56 -56.51 39.58
C THR A 82 9.30 -56.29 38.26
N GLY A 83 10.64 -56.11 38.30
CA GLY A 83 11.56 -56.10 37.13
C GLY A 83 11.69 -54.74 36.39
N SER A 84 12.71 -53.89 36.55
CA SER A 84 14.19 -54.01 36.40
C SER A 84 14.78 -53.91 34.98
N VAL A 85 15.63 -52.88 34.80
CA VAL A 85 17.03 -52.94 34.27
C VAL A 85 17.36 -52.66 32.78
N LYS A 86 18.39 -51.79 32.60
CA LYS A 86 19.33 -51.53 31.45
C LYS A 86 18.90 -50.73 30.22
N SER A 87 19.62 -49.62 30.02
CA SER A 87 20.16 -49.17 28.71
C SER A 87 21.49 -49.90 28.40
N PRO A 88 21.91 -50.03 27.12
CA PRO A 88 22.93 -49.12 26.55
C PRO A 88 22.65 -48.72 25.06
N LEU A 89 23.06 -47.58 24.47
CA LEU A 89 24.34 -46.81 24.36
C LEU A 89 25.27 -47.22 23.18
N LYS A 90 25.79 -46.20 22.45
CA LYS A 90 26.88 -46.20 21.42
C LYS A 90 26.54 -46.75 20.02
N MET A 91 27.17 -46.34 18.91
CA MET A 91 28.07 -45.22 18.49
C MET A 91 27.84 -45.01 16.96
N ILE A 92 28.33 -44.04 16.16
CA ILE A 92 29.62 -43.33 15.93
C ILE A 92 29.19 -41.94 15.31
N GLY A 93 29.77 -40.74 15.51
CA GLY A 93 31.18 -40.26 15.41
C GLY A 93 31.43 -39.64 14.01
N SER A 94 32.18 -38.54 13.80
CA SER A 94 32.88 -37.58 14.68
C SER A 94 33.36 -36.34 13.85
N ILE A 95 34.16 -35.43 14.44
CA ILE A 95 34.99 -34.36 13.80
C ILE A 95 34.20 -33.11 13.29
N PHE A 96 34.22 -31.93 13.96
CA PHE A 96 35.29 -30.89 14.11
C PHE A 96 35.36 -29.87 12.94
N GLN A 97 35.70 -28.58 13.10
CA GLN A 97 35.73 -27.66 14.26
C GLN A 97 36.06 -26.22 13.81
N SER A 98 35.40 -25.17 14.34
CA SER A 98 35.97 -23.81 14.54
C SER A 98 34.90 -22.82 15.06
N LYS A 99 35.24 -21.69 15.70
CA LYS A 99 36.12 -21.48 16.88
C LYS A 99 35.76 -20.08 17.42
N GLN A 100 35.74 -19.89 18.74
CA GLN A 100 35.37 -18.63 19.37
C GLN A 100 36.60 -17.97 19.98
N GLU A 101 36.79 -16.65 19.77
CA GLU A 101 37.91 -15.91 20.36
C GLU A 101 37.57 -15.39 21.76
N ASN A 102 38.61 -15.22 22.59
CA ASN A 102 38.54 -14.67 23.93
C ASN A 102 39.80 -13.81 24.17
N ASN A 103 39.68 -12.72 24.93
CA ASN A 103 40.72 -11.69 25.05
C ASN A 103 41.10 -11.43 26.52
N GLY A 104 42.39 -11.24 26.81
CA GLY A 104 42.89 -10.88 28.14
C GLY A 104 44.42 -10.70 28.21
N ASP A 105 44.83 -9.53 28.71
CA ASP A 105 46.11 -9.13 29.34
C ASP A 105 47.48 -9.34 28.61
N VAL A 106 48.19 -8.33 28.05
CA VAL A 106 48.86 -7.14 28.67
C VAL A 106 50.15 -7.51 29.46
N PRO A 107 51.33 -6.81 29.43
CA PRO A 107 51.76 -5.55 28.75
C PRO A 107 53.19 -5.48 28.11
N GLN A 108 53.59 -4.27 27.64
CA GLN A 108 54.95 -3.67 27.44
C GLN A 108 55.88 -4.10 26.25
N GLN A 109 56.17 -3.17 25.32
CA GLN A 109 57.37 -2.28 25.41
C GLN A 109 57.46 -1.14 24.33
N LYS A 110 57.80 0.06 24.82
CA LYS A 110 58.58 1.20 24.25
C LYS A 110 58.74 1.47 22.71
N SER A 111 58.13 2.58 22.29
CA SER A 111 58.80 3.86 21.88
C SER A 111 59.08 4.23 20.40
N ILE A 112 59.14 5.56 20.17
CA ILE A 112 59.58 6.32 18.95
C ILE A 112 58.68 6.12 17.70
N SER A 113 57.91 7.08 17.15
CA SER A 113 57.79 8.55 17.16
C SER A 113 58.53 9.32 16.03
N ILE A 114 57.75 9.94 15.12
CA ILE A 114 58.01 11.01 14.11
C ILE A 114 56.86 10.94 13.09
N LYS A 115 56.25 11.99 12.51
CA LYS A 115 55.96 13.41 12.82
C LYS A 115 55.44 14.02 11.50
N ARG A 116 54.17 14.46 11.44
CA ARG A 116 53.63 15.52 10.53
C ARG A 116 53.64 15.20 9.00
N THR A 117 52.87 15.86 8.11
CA THR A 117 52.00 17.04 8.24
C THR A 117 50.79 17.02 7.27
N LYS A 118 49.82 17.92 7.54
CA LYS A 118 48.76 18.53 6.69
C LYS A 118 49.10 18.67 5.18
N THR A 119 48.18 18.91 4.22
CA THR A 119 46.90 19.69 4.26
C THR A 119 46.02 19.41 3.02
N ASP A 120 44.69 19.58 3.12
CA ASP A 120 43.74 19.83 1.99
C ASP A 120 43.85 21.30 1.47
N PRO A 121 43.06 21.83 0.49
CA PRO A 121 41.95 21.23 -0.30
C PRO A 121 41.89 21.60 -1.83
N ASN A 122 40.84 21.09 -2.50
CA ASN A 122 39.98 21.76 -3.50
C ASN A 122 40.27 21.74 -5.04
N MET A 123 39.32 21.14 -5.78
CA MET A 123 38.66 21.59 -7.04
C MET A 123 39.30 21.60 -8.46
N SER A 124 38.38 21.47 -9.44
CA SER A 124 38.39 21.84 -10.88
C SER A 124 39.15 21.00 -11.95
N ALA A 125 38.35 20.18 -12.66
CA ALA A 125 38.03 20.24 -14.11
C ALA A 125 39.06 19.99 -15.25
N THR A 126 38.51 19.35 -16.30
CA THR A 126 38.79 19.43 -17.77
C THR A 126 40.00 18.75 -18.43
N HIS A 127 39.69 18.01 -19.52
CA HIS A 127 40.54 17.48 -20.60
C HIS A 127 41.68 16.49 -20.23
N GLU A 128 42.08 15.50 -21.06
CA GLU A 128 41.40 14.72 -22.12
C GLU A 128 42.36 13.60 -22.60
N ASN A 129 41.88 12.68 -23.47
CA ASN A 129 42.69 11.90 -24.44
C ASN A 129 43.66 10.83 -23.88
N PHE A 130 43.87 9.66 -24.50
CA PHE A 130 43.14 8.95 -25.56
C PHE A 130 43.62 7.48 -25.55
N MET A 131 42.82 6.53 -26.03
CA MET A 131 43.21 5.75 -27.23
C MET A 131 42.02 4.97 -27.79
N ARG A 132 42.07 4.68 -29.10
CA ARG A 132 40.89 4.37 -29.91
C ARG A 132 41.18 3.29 -30.94
N GLY A 133 40.32 2.28 -31.01
CA GLY A 133 40.26 1.34 -32.14
C GLY A 133 39.32 1.85 -33.23
N ARG A 134 39.83 2.10 -34.44
CA ARG A 134 39.05 2.33 -35.66
C ARG A 134 39.86 1.86 -36.86
N LEU A 135 39.20 1.30 -37.86
CA LEU A 135 39.66 1.34 -39.25
C LEU A 135 38.46 1.25 -40.20
N THR A 136 38.52 2.00 -41.29
CA THR A 136 37.48 2.16 -42.32
C THR A 136 38.17 2.46 -43.63
N GLN A 137 37.72 1.87 -44.74
CA GLN A 137 38.13 2.28 -46.09
C GLN A 137 36.98 2.07 -47.10
N SER A 138 37.12 2.63 -48.31
CA SER A 138 35.99 3.23 -49.03
C SER A 138 36.23 3.38 -50.54
N MET A 139 35.14 3.49 -51.33
CA MET A 139 35.07 4.01 -52.71
C MET A 139 35.77 3.14 -53.79
N ASN A 140 35.31 2.95 -55.04
CA ASN A 140 34.62 3.87 -55.96
C ASN A 140 34.08 3.16 -57.26
N PHE A 141 33.22 3.88 -58.00
CA PHE A 141 32.78 3.75 -59.41
C PHE A 141 33.41 2.73 -60.40
N GLY A 142 32.56 2.17 -61.27
CA GLY A 142 32.95 1.70 -62.61
C GLY A 142 31.91 0.85 -63.35
N GLY A 143 31.24 1.39 -64.38
CA GLY A 143 30.25 0.65 -65.19
C GLY A 143 30.61 0.56 -66.68
N ARG A 144 30.18 -0.51 -67.37
CA ARG A 144 30.19 -0.64 -68.84
C ARG A 144 29.09 -1.58 -69.36
N ARG A 145 28.55 -1.26 -70.54
CA ARG A 145 27.52 -2.05 -71.27
C ARG A 145 28.15 -3.23 -72.01
N LEU A 146 27.39 -4.30 -72.23
CA LEU A 146 27.34 -4.99 -73.53
C LEU A 146 25.96 -5.62 -73.80
N LYS A 147 25.68 -6.00 -75.05
CA LYS A 147 24.38 -6.43 -75.58
C LYS A 147 24.39 -7.92 -75.99
N ASN A 148 23.20 -8.42 -76.34
CA ASN A 148 22.88 -9.63 -77.15
C ASN A 148 22.72 -10.97 -76.39
N LYS A 149 21.86 -11.91 -76.84
CA LYS A 149 20.58 -11.85 -77.61
C LYS A 149 19.94 -13.26 -77.63
N ASN A 150 18.61 -13.32 -77.77
CA ASN A 150 17.77 -14.36 -78.39
C ASN A 150 18.14 -15.87 -78.26
N ALA A 151 17.30 -16.65 -77.58
CA ALA A 151 16.38 -17.67 -78.12
C ALA A 151 15.54 -18.25 -76.94
N LYS A 152 14.24 -18.63 -76.99
CA LYS A 152 13.43 -19.43 -77.95
C LYS A 152 13.97 -20.87 -78.11
N GLU A 153 13.17 -21.94 -78.07
CA GLU A 153 11.71 -22.07 -78.05
C GLU A 153 11.30 -23.49 -77.56
N ASN A 154 10.16 -23.64 -76.87
CA ASN A 154 9.05 -24.54 -77.28
C ASN A 154 7.94 -24.70 -76.22
N LYS A 155 6.75 -25.13 -76.65
CA LYS A 155 5.51 -25.26 -75.86
C LYS A 155 5.16 -26.72 -75.55
N ALA A 156 4.42 -26.95 -74.46
CA ALA A 156 3.44 -28.05 -74.35
C ALA A 156 2.33 -27.69 -73.34
N VAL A 157 1.09 -27.54 -73.85
CA VAL A 157 -0.22 -27.27 -73.20
C VAL A 157 -1.25 -27.78 -74.23
N PRO A 158 -2.39 -28.44 -73.89
CA PRO A 158 -3.21 -28.41 -72.67
C PRO A 158 -3.29 -29.81 -71.98
N GLU A 159 -4.19 -30.19 -71.06
CA GLU A 159 -5.44 -29.63 -70.46
C GLU A 159 -5.70 -30.35 -69.10
N GLY A 160 -6.44 -29.85 -68.11
CA GLY A 160 -7.05 -28.52 -67.93
C GLY A 160 -7.89 -28.40 -66.64
N THR A 161 -7.85 -27.22 -66.02
CA THR A 161 -8.91 -26.53 -65.24
C THR A 161 -9.59 -27.19 -64.02
N LEU A 162 -9.31 -26.64 -62.84
CA LEU A 162 -10.33 -26.10 -61.92
C LEU A 162 -9.74 -24.88 -61.20
N GLU A 163 -10.44 -23.74 -61.25
CA GLU A 163 -9.95 -22.45 -60.76
C GLU A 163 -10.57 -22.11 -59.39
N GLU A 164 -9.74 -21.76 -58.41
CA GLU A 164 -10.15 -20.86 -57.32
C GLU A 164 -9.45 -19.52 -57.54
N LYS A 165 -10.19 -18.42 -57.46
CA LYS A 165 -9.67 -17.08 -57.74
C LYS A 165 -9.06 -16.47 -56.49
N GLU A 166 -7.75 -16.23 -56.54
CA GLU A 166 -7.14 -15.19 -55.72
C GLU A 166 -7.52 -13.83 -56.32
N GLU A 167 -8.24 -12.99 -55.58
CA GLU A 167 -8.47 -11.60 -55.96
C GLU A 167 -7.22 -10.77 -55.62
N GLU A 168 -6.35 -10.59 -56.62
CA GLU A 168 -5.29 -9.58 -56.56
C GLU A 168 -5.93 -8.20 -56.34
N LYS A 169 -5.74 -7.64 -55.14
CA LYS A 169 -6.08 -6.23 -54.88
C LYS A 169 -4.94 -5.36 -55.39
N GLU A 170 -5.20 -4.66 -56.49
CA GLU A 170 -4.34 -3.57 -56.94
C GLU A 170 -4.24 -2.52 -55.81
N GLU A 171 -3.03 -2.30 -55.28
CA GLU A 171 -2.77 -1.14 -54.41
C GLU A 171 -2.75 0.10 -55.30
N GLU A 172 -3.81 0.90 -55.27
CA GLU A 172 -3.81 2.25 -55.86
C GLU A 172 -2.70 3.08 -55.22
N VAL A 173 -1.68 3.42 -56.02
CA VAL A 173 -0.55 4.25 -55.57
C VAL A 173 -1.03 5.69 -55.44
N LEU A 174 -1.55 6.04 -54.27
CA LEU A 174 -1.97 7.39 -53.92
C LEU A 174 -0.78 8.36 -54.04
N THR A 175 -0.83 9.24 -55.05
CA THR A 175 0.17 10.29 -55.28
C THR A 175 -0.05 11.45 -54.31
N GLU A 176 1.03 12.00 -53.74
CA GLU A 176 0.93 13.21 -52.90
C GLU A 176 0.37 14.41 -53.71
N VAL A 177 -0.50 15.20 -53.08
CA VAL A 177 -1.14 16.37 -53.69
C VAL A 177 -0.10 17.45 -53.97
N GLU A 178 -0.11 17.94 -55.21
CA GLU A 178 0.77 19.01 -55.68
C GLU A 178 0.55 20.32 -54.89
N GLU A 179 1.62 20.85 -54.30
CA GLU A 179 1.55 21.94 -53.32
C GLU A 179 1.39 23.33 -53.96
N THR A 180 1.60 23.44 -55.27
CA THR A 180 1.44 24.67 -56.07
C THR A 180 0.08 24.70 -56.79
N TYR A 181 -0.90 25.38 -56.19
CA TYR A 181 -2.14 25.76 -56.87
C TYR A 181 -1.96 27.03 -57.70
N THR A 182 -2.41 26.99 -58.96
CA THR A 182 -2.60 28.17 -59.83
C THR A 182 -4.09 28.45 -59.98
N LEU A 183 -4.52 29.68 -59.66
CA LEU A 183 -5.91 30.10 -59.84
C LEU A 183 -6.36 29.98 -61.31
N PRO A 184 -7.58 29.46 -61.57
CA PRO A 184 -8.29 29.65 -62.83
C PRO A 184 -8.54 31.13 -63.15
N GLU A 185 -8.83 31.42 -64.42
CA GLU A 185 -9.18 32.78 -64.86
C GLU A 185 -10.49 33.26 -64.21
N LEU A 186 -10.52 34.53 -63.77
CA LEU A 186 -11.66 35.07 -63.03
C LEU A 186 -12.90 35.25 -63.94
N PRO A 187 -14.10 34.76 -63.52
CA PRO A 187 -15.33 34.90 -64.30
C PRO A 187 -15.64 36.35 -64.68
N HIS A 188 -15.82 36.61 -65.98
CA HIS A 188 -16.20 37.93 -66.48
C HIS A 188 -17.68 38.27 -66.20
N THR A 189 -18.47 37.30 -65.75
CA THR A 189 -19.87 37.44 -65.35
C THR A 189 -19.99 37.48 -63.83
N LEU A 190 -20.26 38.66 -63.28
CA LEU A 190 -20.54 38.83 -61.86
C LEU A 190 -21.93 38.26 -61.53
N LEU A 191 -21.98 37.22 -60.69
CA LEU A 191 -23.22 36.67 -60.14
C LEU A 191 -23.74 37.54 -58.99
N SER A 192 -25.05 37.52 -58.74
CA SER A 192 -25.63 38.21 -57.58
C SER A 192 -25.24 37.54 -56.27
N VAL A 193 -25.27 38.31 -55.17
CA VAL A 193 -25.04 37.82 -53.80
C VAL A 193 -25.91 36.61 -53.45
N MET A 194 -27.15 36.55 -53.95
CA MET A 194 -28.05 35.41 -53.73
C MET A 194 -27.62 34.16 -54.51
N GLU A 195 -27.12 34.31 -55.74
CA GLU A 195 -26.63 33.20 -56.55
C GLU A 195 -25.33 32.63 -55.98
N ILE A 196 -24.39 33.48 -55.56
CA ILE A 196 -23.15 33.05 -54.90
C ILE A 196 -23.47 32.30 -53.59
N SER A 197 -24.41 32.81 -52.77
CA SER A 197 -24.85 32.09 -51.56
C SER A 197 -25.46 30.72 -51.89
N LYS A 198 -26.19 30.60 -53.01
CA LYS A 198 -26.76 29.33 -53.47
C LYS A 198 -25.69 28.34 -53.93
N LEU A 199 -24.64 28.77 -54.62
CA LEU A 199 -23.50 27.90 -54.98
C LEU A 199 -22.81 27.34 -53.71
N ILE A 200 -22.61 28.18 -52.69
CA ILE A 200 -22.10 27.77 -51.37
C ILE A 200 -23.04 26.76 -50.71
N GLU A 201 -24.36 26.94 -50.81
CA GLU A 201 -25.35 25.97 -50.32
C GLU A 201 -25.28 24.62 -51.05
N MET A 202 -25.08 24.61 -52.37
CA MET A 202 -24.99 23.41 -53.20
C MET A 202 -23.63 22.67 -53.12
N LYS A 203 -22.65 23.21 -52.37
CA LYS A 203 -21.25 22.73 -52.22
C LYS A 203 -20.36 22.91 -53.47
N GLU A 204 -20.71 23.82 -54.38
CA GLU A 204 -19.89 24.15 -55.56
C GLU A 204 -18.76 25.12 -55.14
N LEU A 205 -17.75 24.57 -54.46
CA LEU A 205 -16.75 25.36 -53.70
C LEU A 205 -15.77 26.14 -54.59
N GLU A 206 -15.21 25.56 -55.65
CA GLU A 206 -14.26 26.28 -56.53
C GLU A 206 -14.99 27.41 -57.28
N ASP A 207 -16.17 27.14 -57.86
CA ASP A 207 -16.98 28.14 -58.57
C ASP A 207 -17.46 29.27 -57.65
N SER A 208 -17.95 28.97 -56.44
CA SER A 208 -18.34 30.00 -55.48
C SER A 208 -17.16 30.85 -55.01
N HIS A 209 -15.96 30.28 -54.87
CA HIS A 209 -14.75 31.04 -54.57
C HIS A 209 -14.32 31.95 -55.73
N LEU A 210 -14.36 31.48 -56.98
CA LEU A 210 -14.00 32.29 -58.16
C LEU A 210 -14.91 33.53 -58.32
N HIS A 211 -16.22 33.38 -58.11
CA HIS A 211 -17.14 34.52 -58.14
C HIS A 211 -16.97 35.45 -56.91
N LEU A 212 -16.56 34.92 -55.75
CA LEU A 212 -16.18 35.71 -54.57
C LEU A 212 -14.91 36.54 -54.78
N LEU A 213 -13.92 36.01 -55.51
CA LEU A 213 -12.71 36.74 -55.89
C LEU A 213 -13.03 37.85 -56.91
N ALA A 214 -13.90 37.58 -57.89
CA ALA A 214 -14.38 38.61 -58.82
C ALA A 214 -15.12 39.75 -58.09
N LEU A 215 -15.98 39.43 -57.13
CA LEU A 215 -16.69 40.42 -56.29
C LEU A 215 -15.72 41.22 -55.39
N ARG A 216 -14.66 40.59 -54.86
CA ARG A 216 -13.59 41.29 -54.12
C ARG A 216 -12.82 42.25 -55.04
N GLN A 217 -12.51 41.83 -56.26
CA GLN A 217 -11.79 42.65 -57.24
C GLN A 217 -12.60 43.87 -57.68
N GLU A 218 -13.91 43.72 -57.88
CA GLU A 218 -14.84 44.83 -58.14
C GLU A 218 -14.81 45.86 -56.99
N PHE A 219 -14.95 45.38 -55.74
CA PHE A 219 -14.90 46.22 -54.55
C PHE A 219 -13.56 46.95 -54.38
N GLN A 220 -12.44 46.29 -54.69
CA GLN A 220 -11.12 46.92 -54.69
C GLN A 220 -11.02 48.04 -55.75
N GLN A 221 -11.47 47.80 -56.99
CA GLN A 221 -11.47 48.82 -58.05
C GLN A 221 -12.38 50.01 -57.72
N GLU A 222 -13.56 49.79 -57.13
CA GLU A 222 -14.44 50.88 -56.68
C GLU A 222 -13.84 51.69 -55.53
N LYS A 223 -13.09 51.03 -54.62
CA LYS A 223 -12.40 51.68 -53.50
C LYS A 223 -11.20 52.51 -53.97
N GLU A 224 -10.50 52.08 -55.03
CA GLU A 224 -9.43 52.84 -55.66
C GLU A 224 -9.95 54.03 -56.50
N ARG A 225 -11.15 53.92 -57.08
CA ARG A 225 -11.87 55.04 -57.74
C ARG A 225 -12.43 56.05 -56.74
N CYS A 226 -11.54 56.78 -56.06
CA CYS A 226 -11.87 57.86 -55.14
C CYS A 226 -12.74 58.96 -55.81
N GLY A 227 -14.07 58.88 -55.67
CA GLY A 227 -14.98 59.99 -55.95
C GLY A 227 -16.42 59.62 -56.35
N GLU A 228 -16.66 58.48 -56.99
CA GLU A 228 -17.94 58.23 -57.70
C GLU A 228 -18.96 57.35 -56.94
N VAL A 229 -18.53 56.48 -56.02
CA VAL A 229 -19.42 55.56 -55.28
C VAL A 229 -19.76 56.12 -53.90
N SER A 230 -21.01 55.98 -53.44
CA SER A 230 -21.36 56.51 -52.11
C SER A 230 -20.72 55.66 -50.98
N PRO A 231 -20.29 56.27 -49.86
CA PRO A 231 -19.78 55.52 -48.72
C PRO A 231 -20.77 54.51 -48.13
N VAL A 232 -22.08 54.71 -48.34
CA VAL A 232 -23.14 53.81 -47.88
C VAL A 232 -23.23 52.55 -48.76
N GLU A 233 -22.86 52.62 -50.04
CA GLU A 233 -22.85 51.47 -50.95
C GLU A 233 -21.58 50.63 -50.78
N LEU A 234 -20.42 51.27 -50.60
CA LEU A 234 -19.18 50.57 -50.21
C LEU A 234 -19.37 49.80 -48.88
N MET A 235 -19.99 50.44 -47.88
CA MET A 235 -20.34 49.82 -46.59
C MET A 235 -21.43 48.73 -46.67
N LYS A 236 -22.13 48.60 -47.80
CA LYS A 236 -23.02 47.45 -48.10
C LYS A 236 -22.24 46.33 -48.76
N LYS A 237 -21.52 46.61 -49.86
CA LYS A 237 -20.69 45.62 -50.55
C LYS A 237 -19.68 44.96 -49.62
N GLU A 238 -19.04 45.70 -48.72
CA GLU A 238 -18.14 45.15 -47.69
C GLU A 238 -18.85 44.17 -46.73
N LYS A 239 -20.10 44.46 -46.35
CA LYS A 239 -20.93 43.58 -45.52
C LYS A 239 -21.41 42.35 -46.27
N ASP A 240 -21.86 42.50 -47.50
CA ASP A 240 -22.32 41.39 -48.32
C ASP A 240 -21.14 40.44 -48.66
N LEU A 241 -19.97 41.00 -48.96
CA LEU A 241 -18.72 40.26 -49.16
C LEU A 241 -18.29 39.49 -47.90
N SER A 242 -18.29 40.15 -46.73
CA SER A 242 -17.98 39.49 -45.45
C SER A 242 -18.99 38.41 -45.05
N LEU A 243 -20.28 38.59 -45.37
CA LEU A 243 -21.32 37.58 -45.18
C LEU A 243 -21.10 36.36 -46.09
N LEU A 244 -20.77 36.57 -47.37
CA LEU A 244 -20.50 35.48 -48.31
C LEU A 244 -19.22 34.71 -47.95
N TYR A 245 -18.11 35.39 -47.61
CA TYR A 245 -16.91 34.70 -47.10
C TYR A 245 -17.20 34.00 -45.76
N GLY A 246 -18.03 34.58 -44.89
CA GLY A 246 -18.49 33.94 -43.65
C GLY A 246 -19.27 32.65 -43.93
N ASN A 247 -20.20 32.68 -44.87
CA ASN A 247 -20.97 31.51 -45.31
C ASN A 247 -20.06 30.44 -45.93
N LEU A 248 -19.09 30.82 -46.78
CA LEU A 248 -18.11 29.90 -47.35
C LEU A 248 -17.22 29.26 -46.26
N ARG A 249 -16.71 30.05 -45.31
CA ARG A 249 -15.92 29.56 -44.16
C ARG A 249 -16.76 28.61 -43.29
N ASN A 250 -18.02 28.93 -43.02
CA ASN A 250 -18.95 28.07 -42.28
C ASN A 250 -19.25 26.75 -43.02
N LYS A 251 -19.36 26.78 -44.36
CA LYS A 251 -19.55 25.59 -45.19
C LYS A 251 -18.31 24.69 -45.22
N ILE A 252 -17.14 25.27 -45.44
CA ILE A 252 -15.85 24.58 -45.44
C ILE A 252 -15.57 23.95 -44.08
N THR A 253 -15.74 24.70 -42.98
CA THR A 253 -15.54 24.16 -41.62
C THR A 253 -16.54 23.06 -41.27
N ALA A 254 -17.77 23.08 -41.80
CA ALA A 254 -18.69 21.95 -41.66
C ALA A 254 -18.21 20.70 -42.43
N ILE A 255 -17.79 20.85 -43.69
CA ILE A 255 -17.26 19.75 -44.49
C ILE A 255 -15.99 19.14 -43.85
N VAL A 256 -15.11 19.97 -43.30
CA VAL A 256 -13.89 19.54 -42.59
C VAL A 256 -14.23 18.80 -41.30
N ARG A 257 -15.19 19.29 -40.49
CA ARG A 257 -15.67 18.62 -39.27
C ARG A 257 -16.15 17.20 -39.55
N ASP A 258 -16.93 17.04 -40.62
CA ASP A 258 -17.57 15.77 -40.95
C ASP A 258 -16.65 14.83 -41.74
N SER A 259 -15.52 15.33 -42.26
CA SER A 259 -14.63 14.63 -43.22
C SER A 259 -14.20 13.23 -42.78
N ASN A 260 -13.83 13.02 -41.51
CA ASN A 260 -13.37 11.72 -40.98
C ASN A 260 -14.50 10.78 -40.53
N SER A 261 -15.76 11.10 -40.87
CA SER A 261 -16.91 10.21 -40.66
C SER A 261 -17.08 9.29 -41.88
N PRO A 262 -17.27 7.97 -41.69
CA PRO A 262 -17.32 7.00 -42.80
C PRO A 262 -18.55 7.17 -43.74
N SER A 263 -19.51 8.02 -43.37
CA SER A 263 -20.71 8.36 -44.14
C SER A 263 -20.67 9.75 -44.77
N SER A 264 -19.53 10.45 -44.74
CA SER A 264 -19.47 11.88 -45.09
C SER A 264 -19.66 12.18 -46.59
N GLY A 265 -19.16 11.30 -47.46
CA GLY A 265 -19.24 11.44 -48.93
C GLY A 265 -18.56 12.70 -49.48
N ASN A 266 -17.72 13.38 -48.69
CA ASN A 266 -17.13 14.68 -49.04
C ASN A 266 -15.68 14.57 -49.58
N GLU A 267 -15.17 13.36 -49.85
CA GLU A 267 -13.75 13.09 -50.11
C GLU A 267 -13.21 13.88 -51.31
N GLU A 268 -14.02 14.03 -52.38
CA GLU A 268 -13.72 14.84 -53.57
C GLU A 268 -13.65 16.37 -53.30
N LEU A 269 -14.31 16.86 -52.24
CA LEU A 269 -14.38 18.29 -51.91
C LEU A 269 -13.19 18.76 -51.05
N LEU A 270 -12.37 17.84 -50.56
CA LEU A 270 -11.25 18.13 -49.66
C LEU A 270 -10.08 18.84 -50.38
N LEU A 271 -9.79 18.45 -51.62
CA LEU A 271 -8.77 19.09 -52.44
C LEU A 271 -9.18 20.54 -52.85
N PRO A 272 -10.40 20.78 -53.38
CA PRO A 272 -10.98 22.12 -53.53
C PRO A 272 -10.85 23.01 -52.29
N LEU A 273 -11.31 22.55 -51.12
CA LEU A 273 -11.28 23.41 -49.92
C LEU A 273 -9.85 23.68 -49.43
N ALA A 274 -8.91 22.76 -49.62
CA ALA A 274 -7.51 22.97 -49.27
C ALA A 274 -6.87 24.07 -50.12
N ARG A 275 -7.18 24.10 -51.43
CA ARG A 275 -6.74 25.16 -52.36
C ARG A 275 -7.32 26.52 -51.97
N ILE A 276 -8.63 26.59 -51.70
CA ILE A 276 -9.32 27.83 -51.27
C ILE A 276 -8.69 28.36 -49.98
N ILE A 277 -8.41 27.50 -49.00
CA ILE A 277 -7.75 27.90 -47.75
C ILE A 277 -6.35 28.45 -48.01
N GLN A 278 -5.51 27.77 -48.81
CA GLN A 278 -4.17 28.28 -49.15
C GLN A 278 -4.21 29.63 -49.89
N GLU A 279 -5.20 29.82 -50.77
CA GLU A 279 -5.30 30.99 -51.64
C GLU A 279 -5.89 32.21 -50.92
N GLU A 280 -6.79 31.99 -49.95
CA GLU A 280 -7.26 33.03 -49.02
C GLU A 280 -6.24 33.37 -47.92
N GLU A 281 -5.48 32.41 -47.39
CA GLU A 281 -4.45 32.68 -46.38
C GLU A 281 -3.35 33.61 -46.94
N LYS A 282 -2.99 33.47 -48.23
CA LYS A 282 -2.13 34.41 -48.98
C LYS A 282 -2.72 35.82 -49.08
N ARG A 283 -4.04 35.98 -48.98
CA ARG A 283 -4.79 37.23 -49.19
C ARG A 283 -5.36 37.83 -47.91
N ALA A 284 -4.93 37.35 -46.75
CA ALA A 284 -5.37 37.86 -45.46
C ALA A 284 -5.18 39.38 -45.31
N GLU A 285 -4.15 39.96 -45.95
CA GLU A 285 -3.84 41.39 -45.93
C GLU A 285 -4.59 42.24 -46.99
N GLU A 286 -5.35 41.62 -47.91
CA GLU A 286 -6.04 42.36 -48.97
C GLU A 286 -7.29 43.12 -48.48
N PRO A 287 -7.61 44.30 -49.07
CA PRO A 287 -8.89 44.96 -48.83
C PRO A 287 -10.06 44.06 -49.26
N GLY A 288 -10.98 43.78 -48.33
CA GLY A 288 -12.09 42.84 -48.55
C GLY A 288 -11.77 41.38 -48.20
N SER A 289 -10.68 41.11 -47.46
CA SER A 289 -10.44 39.84 -46.79
C SER A 289 -11.38 39.64 -45.58
N LEU A 290 -11.64 38.38 -45.21
CA LEU A 290 -12.35 38.05 -43.98
C LEU A 290 -11.35 37.86 -42.83
N GLN A 291 -11.51 38.62 -41.74
CA GLN A 291 -10.60 38.58 -40.58
C GLN A 291 -10.47 37.18 -39.95
N GLY A 292 -9.28 36.90 -39.41
CA GLY A 292 -8.90 35.60 -38.84
C GLY A 292 -8.40 34.60 -39.89
N SER A 293 -7.43 33.77 -39.51
CA SER A 293 -6.79 32.78 -40.40
C SER A 293 -7.78 31.69 -40.85
N TRP A 294 -7.75 31.36 -42.14
CA TRP A 294 -8.49 30.24 -42.70
C TRP A 294 -7.84 28.91 -42.30
N MET A 295 -6.51 28.89 -42.19
CA MET A 295 -5.76 27.75 -41.64
C MET A 295 -6.07 27.49 -40.16
N GLU A 296 -6.36 28.52 -39.36
CA GLU A 296 -6.83 28.35 -37.97
C GLU A 296 -8.26 27.83 -37.92
N ALA A 297 -9.19 28.41 -38.70
CA ALA A 297 -10.56 27.91 -38.80
C ALA A 297 -10.62 26.43 -39.24
N TRP A 298 -9.71 25.99 -40.12
CA TRP A 298 -9.55 24.58 -40.48
C TRP A 298 -9.06 23.73 -39.30
N ARG A 299 -8.04 24.17 -38.55
CA ARG A 299 -7.56 23.48 -37.32
C ARG A 299 -8.64 23.40 -36.24
N GLU A 300 -9.50 24.40 -36.12
CA GLU A 300 -10.64 24.38 -35.21
C GLU A 300 -11.75 23.42 -35.67
N ALA A 301 -12.05 23.38 -36.97
CA ALA A 301 -13.01 22.43 -37.54
C ALA A 301 -12.59 20.96 -37.34
N VAL A 302 -11.30 20.65 -37.55
CA VAL A 302 -10.73 19.33 -37.20
C VAL A 302 -10.88 19.06 -35.69
N GLY A 303 -10.60 20.06 -34.85
CA GLY A 303 -10.78 19.97 -33.39
C GLY A 303 -12.20 19.64 -32.95
N GLU A 304 -13.20 20.31 -33.53
CA GLU A 304 -14.62 20.05 -33.26
C GLU A 304 -15.08 18.70 -33.83
N GLY A 305 -14.57 18.25 -34.98
CA GLY A 305 -14.84 16.92 -35.52
C GLY A 305 -14.33 15.81 -34.61
N VAL A 306 -13.09 15.93 -34.15
CA VAL A 306 -12.49 15.04 -33.15
C VAL A 306 -13.29 15.05 -31.84
N LYS A 307 -13.71 16.22 -31.36
CA LYS A 307 -14.53 16.37 -30.14
C LYS A 307 -15.89 15.70 -30.27
N VAL A 308 -16.61 15.89 -31.38
CA VAL A 308 -17.87 15.18 -31.65
C VAL A 308 -17.66 13.67 -31.69
N LYS A 309 -16.56 13.20 -32.28
CA LYS A 309 -16.23 11.76 -32.28
C LYS A 309 -15.92 11.22 -30.89
N LEU A 310 -15.17 11.96 -30.06
CA LEU A 310 -14.91 11.62 -28.65
C LEU A 310 -16.21 11.60 -27.81
N GLU A 311 -17.12 12.55 -28.02
CA GLU A 311 -18.42 12.62 -27.34
C GLU A 311 -19.42 11.55 -27.86
N SER A 312 -19.19 10.98 -29.05
CA SER A 312 -19.94 9.84 -29.58
C SER A 312 -19.53 8.48 -28.97
N VAL A 313 -18.38 8.40 -28.29
CA VAL A 313 -17.95 7.18 -27.59
C VAL A 313 -18.86 6.99 -26.37
N GLY A 314 -19.66 5.92 -26.39
CA GLY A 314 -20.71 5.68 -25.41
C GLY A 314 -20.23 5.76 -23.95
N LEU A 315 -20.89 6.62 -23.17
CA LEU A 315 -20.77 6.66 -21.71
C LEU A 315 -21.86 5.78 -21.11
N GLU A 316 -21.54 4.51 -20.84
CA GLU A 316 -22.43 3.61 -20.08
C GLU A 316 -22.70 4.21 -18.70
N GLN A 317 -23.97 4.24 -18.28
CA GLN A 317 -24.34 4.77 -16.96
C GLN A 317 -23.78 3.87 -15.86
N ARG A 318 -23.14 4.49 -14.86
CA ARG A 318 -22.51 3.83 -13.69
C ARG A 318 -23.37 2.76 -13.01
N GLU A 319 -24.68 2.95 -13.00
CA GLU A 319 -25.68 2.06 -12.41
C GLU A 319 -25.77 0.69 -13.12
N GLN A 320 -25.34 0.61 -14.37
CA GLN A 320 -25.44 -0.59 -15.21
C GLN A 320 -24.19 -1.47 -15.14
N LYS A 321 -23.00 -0.90 -14.86
CA LYS A 321 -21.73 -1.64 -14.91
C LYS A 321 -20.67 -1.09 -13.95
N ALA A 322 -20.17 -1.95 -13.06
CA ALA A 322 -19.17 -1.58 -12.05
C ALA A 322 -17.78 -1.22 -12.63
N SER A 323 -17.52 -1.51 -13.90
CA SER A 323 -16.26 -1.19 -14.60
C SER A 323 -16.39 -0.07 -15.65
N TRP A 324 -17.54 0.61 -15.73
CA TRP A 324 -17.92 1.55 -16.79
C TRP A 324 -16.78 2.46 -17.29
N LEU A 325 -16.03 3.08 -16.38
CA LEU A 325 -14.95 4.00 -16.74
C LEU A 325 -13.75 3.30 -17.40
N ALA A 326 -13.40 2.09 -16.97
CA ALA A 326 -12.31 1.31 -17.58
C ALA A 326 -12.72 0.79 -18.97
N ASP A 327 -13.97 0.35 -19.12
CA ASP A 327 -14.54 -0.03 -20.42
C ASP A 327 -14.60 1.16 -21.39
N HIS A 328 -15.10 2.31 -20.93
CA HIS A 328 -15.17 3.54 -21.72
C HIS A 328 -13.77 4.04 -22.13
N LEU A 329 -12.78 4.03 -21.23
CA LEU A 329 -11.40 4.39 -21.57
C LEU A 329 -10.76 3.40 -22.57
N GLY A 330 -11.13 2.12 -22.52
CA GLY A 330 -10.74 1.13 -23.54
C GLY A 330 -11.34 1.42 -24.91
N LEU A 331 -12.65 1.70 -24.97
CA LEU A 331 -13.34 2.10 -26.20
C LEU A 331 -12.77 3.42 -26.77
N LEU A 332 -12.52 4.41 -25.90
CA LEU A 332 -11.93 5.69 -26.26
C LEU A 332 -10.56 5.50 -26.92
N GLY A 333 -9.69 4.69 -26.31
CA GLY A 333 -8.37 4.34 -26.87
C GLY A 333 -8.48 3.69 -28.24
N LYS A 334 -9.38 2.72 -28.39
CA LYS A 334 -9.65 2.07 -29.68
C LYS A 334 -10.13 3.06 -30.76
N THR A 335 -11.10 3.92 -30.43
CA THR A 335 -11.65 4.91 -31.37
C THR A 335 -10.61 5.94 -31.82
N ILE A 336 -9.64 6.29 -30.96
CA ILE A 336 -8.51 7.17 -31.33
C ILE A 336 -7.62 6.50 -32.39
N VAL A 337 -7.26 5.23 -32.20
CA VAL A 337 -6.41 4.49 -33.16
C VAL A 337 -7.13 4.27 -34.48
N GLU A 338 -8.39 3.82 -34.47
CA GLU A 338 -9.19 3.61 -35.69
C GLU A 338 -9.40 4.92 -36.48
N ASP A 339 -9.51 6.07 -35.81
CA ASP A 339 -9.60 7.38 -36.48
C ASP A 339 -8.27 7.82 -37.09
N LEU A 340 -7.16 7.76 -36.34
CA LEU A 340 -5.84 8.17 -36.81
C LEU A 340 -5.30 7.25 -37.91
N GLU A 341 -5.64 5.96 -37.90
CA GLU A 341 -5.40 5.06 -39.04
C GLU A 341 -6.15 5.51 -40.30
N ASN A 342 -7.39 5.99 -40.17
CA ASN A 342 -8.15 6.50 -41.30
C ASN A 342 -7.61 7.86 -41.79
N VAL A 343 -7.16 8.74 -40.89
CA VAL A 343 -6.45 9.98 -41.26
C VAL A 343 -5.23 9.66 -42.12
N LYS A 344 -4.40 8.72 -41.66
CA LYS A 344 -3.19 8.27 -42.36
C LYS A 344 -3.49 7.61 -43.71
N ARG A 345 -4.49 6.72 -43.76
CA ARG A 345 -4.80 5.92 -44.96
C ARG A 345 -5.50 6.73 -46.05
N LYS A 346 -6.32 7.71 -45.68
CA LYS A 346 -7.13 8.52 -46.61
C LYS A 346 -6.79 10.01 -46.54
N LEU A 347 -7.13 10.69 -45.44
CA LEU A 347 -7.12 12.16 -45.37
C LEU A 347 -5.74 12.79 -45.55
N ARG A 348 -4.64 12.08 -45.26
CA ARG A 348 -3.27 12.49 -45.60
C ARG A 348 -3.13 12.86 -47.08
N TRP A 349 -3.76 12.08 -47.96
CA TRP A 349 -3.62 12.17 -49.42
C TRP A 349 -4.65 13.13 -50.06
N SER A 350 -5.58 13.66 -49.27
CA SER A 350 -6.61 14.61 -49.74
C SER A 350 -6.19 16.09 -49.62
N TYR A 351 -5.01 16.38 -49.06
CA TYR A 351 -4.51 17.73 -48.75
C TYR A 351 -3.03 17.89 -49.12
N PRO A 352 -2.57 19.12 -49.47
CA PRO A 352 -1.15 19.44 -49.61
C PRO A 352 -0.33 19.23 -48.31
N PRO A 353 0.98 18.91 -48.42
CA PRO A 353 1.87 18.71 -47.27
C PRO A 353 1.87 19.85 -46.24
N SER A 354 1.71 21.11 -46.67
CA SER A 354 1.63 22.32 -45.84
C SER A 354 0.64 22.23 -44.68
N PHE A 355 -0.43 21.44 -44.82
CA PHE A 355 -1.47 21.29 -43.80
C PHE A 355 -1.03 20.43 -42.61
N LYS A 356 -0.03 19.56 -42.78
CA LYS A 356 0.41 18.57 -41.77
C LYS A 356 -0.78 17.85 -41.11
N VAL A 357 -1.67 17.29 -41.93
CA VAL A 357 -3.00 16.78 -41.52
C VAL A 357 -2.90 15.84 -40.32
N PHE A 358 -2.06 14.79 -40.40
CA PHE A 358 -1.90 13.82 -39.32
C PHE A 358 -1.50 14.49 -37.99
N GLY A 359 -0.50 15.36 -38.01
CA GLY A 359 -0.05 16.13 -36.83
C GLY A 359 -1.11 17.10 -36.29
N THR A 360 -2.00 17.63 -37.14
CA THR A 360 -3.14 18.45 -36.72
C THR A 360 -4.23 17.61 -36.05
N TYR A 361 -4.51 16.40 -36.55
CA TYR A 361 -5.42 15.46 -35.90
C TYR A 361 -4.86 14.96 -34.55
N VAL A 362 -3.57 14.57 -34.49
CA VAL A 362 -2.90 14.15 -33.24
C VAL A 362 -2.97 15.25 -32.17
N LYS A 363 -2.62 16.50 -32.50
CA LYS A 363 -2.74 17.64 -31.58
C LYS A 363 -4.19 17.93 -31.17
N SER A 364 -5.15 17.75 -32.08
CA SER A 364 -6.58 17.86 -31.77
C SER A 364 -7.06 16.76 -30.82
N TYR A 365 -6.57 15.53 -30.98
CA TYR A 365 -6.83 14.42 -30.06
C TYR A 365 -6.23 14.66 -28.68
N HIS A 366 -4.97 15.11 -28.58
CA HIS A 366 -4.36 15.46 -27.29
C HIS A 366 -5.19 16.47 -26.50
N ARG A 367 -5.65 17.54 -27.18
CA ARG A 367 -6.50 18.58 -26.60
C ARG A 367 -7.91 18.09 -26.25
N GLY A 368 -8.56 17.36 -27.15
CA GLY A 368 -9.92 16.85 -26.96
C GLY A 368 -10.00 15.79 -25.85
N VAL A 369 -9.04 14.86 -25.82
CA VAL A 369 -8.92 13.85 -24.77
C VAL A 369 -8.63 14.50 -23.43
N ALA A 370 -7.73 15.48 -23.34
CA ALA A 370 -7.48 16.22 -22.08
C ALA A 370 -8.76 16.89 -21.53
N GLN A 371 -9.57 17.52 -22.38
CA GLN A 371 -10.85 18.09 -21.98
C GLN A 371 -11.86 17.02 -21.54
N HIS A 372 -11.92 15.88 -22.22
CA HIS A 372 -12.82 14.77 -21.87
C HIS A 372 -12.43 14.10 -20.54
N LEU A 373 -11.14 13.83 -20.32
CA LEU A 373 -10.60 13.33 -19.06
C LEU A 373 -10.94 14.26 -17.88
N LYS A 374 -10.97 15.58 -18.10
CA LYS A 374 -11.37 16.57 -17.09
C LYS A 374 -12.88 16.54 -16.77
N LYS A 375 -13.74 16.09 -17.70
CA LYS A 375 -15.15 15.76 -17.40
C LYS A 375 -15.26 14.45 -16.60
N LEU A 376 -14.49 13.42 -16.98
CA LEU A 376 -14.49 12.10 -16.32
C LEU A 376 -13.95 12.16 -14.88
N GLU A 377 -12.94 13.00 -14.61
CA GLU A 377 -12.37 13.21 -13.28
C GLU A 377 -13.44 13.64 -12.26
N GLN A 378 -14.36 14.51 -12.65
CA GLN A 378 -15.45 15.01 -11.80
C GLN A 378 -16.46 13.90 -11.46
N GLN A 379 -16.64 12.93 -12.36
CA GLN A 379 -17.53 11.78 -12.18
C GLN A 379 -16.87 10.63 -11.40
N ALA A 380 -15.53 10.54 -11.43
CA ALA A 380 -14.76 9.53 -10.71
C ALA A 380 -14.76 9.79 -9.19
N THR A 381 -15.35 8.86 -8.45
CA THR A 381 -15.59 8.95 -6.99
C THR A 381 -15.09 7.73 -6.19
N GLU A 382 -14.91 6.59 -6.85
CA GLU A 382 -14.36 5.37 -6.29
C GLU A 382 -12.84 5.27 -6.49
N LEU A 383 -12.16 4.57 -5.58
CA LEU A 383 -10.71 4.35 -5.67
C LEU A 383 -10.32 3.58 -6.95
N ARG A 384 -11.18 2.68 -7.43
CA ARG A 384 -11.03 1.96 -8.71
C ARG A 384 -11.18 2.87 -9.92
N GLU A 385 -12.16 3.79 -9.90
CA GLU A 385 -12.37 4.76 -11.00
C GLU A 385 -11.14 5.67 -11.13
N LEU A 386 -10.64 6.19 -9.99
CA LEU A 386 -9.43 7.01 -9.94
C LEU A 386 -8.17 6.21 -10.32
N TYR A 387 -8.06 4.93 -9.95
CA TYR A 387 -7.00 4.03 -10.42
C TYR A 387 -7.02 3.93 -11.96
N SER A 388 -8.16 3.56 -12.56
CA SER A 388 -8.26 3.34 -14.00
C SER A 388 -7.99 4.61 -14.80
N LEU A 389 -8.39 5.78 -14.29
CA LEU A 389 -8.11 7.07 -14.92
C LEU A 389 -6.61 7.41 -14.88
N LEU A 390 -5.94 7.21 -13.74
CA LEU A 390 -4.50 7.44 -13.60
C LEU A 390 -3.65 6.47 -14.42
N ASP A 391 -3.97 5.17 -14.37
CA ASP A 391 -3.30 4.10 -15.12
C ASP A 391 -3.41 4.34 -16.64
N TRP A 392 -4.60 4.76 -17.12
CA TRP A 392 -4.79 5.06 -18.53
C TRP A 392 -4.03 6.30 -19.00
N ILE A 393 -4.01 7.38 -18.19
CA ILE A 393 -3.30 8.63 -18.51
C ILE A 393 -1.78 8.44 -18.53
N ILE A 394 -1.23 7.71 -17.55
CA ILE A 394 0.22 7.59 -17.36
C ILE A 394 0.80 6.46 -18.22
N ASN A 395 0.17 5.28 -18.22
CA ASN A 395 0.66 4.09 -18.91
C ASN A 395 -0.01 3.88 -20.27
N THR A 396 -1.33 3.69 -20.30
CA THR A 396 -2.01 3.16 -21.49
C THR A 396 -1.97 4.11 -22.68
N TYR A 397 -2.13 5.42 -22.49
CA TYR A 397 -2.17 6.39 -23.59
C TYR A 397 -0.86 6.45 -24.40
N LYS A 398 0.28 6.44 -23.70
CA LYS A 398 1.61 6.47 -24.32
C LYS A 398 2.08 5.10 -24.83
N SER A 399 1.35 4.02 -24.52
CA SER A 399 1.74 2.66 -24.87
C SER A 399 1.48 2.31 -26.35
N GLU A 400 2.02 1.17 -26.77
CA GLU A 400 1.76 0.54 -28.08
C GLU A 400 0.27 0.24 -28.34
N CYS A 401 -0.59 0.28 -27.32
CA CYS A 401 -2.04 0.11 -27.47
C CYS A 401 -2.77 1.35 -28.01
N ILE A 402 -2.17 2.54 -27.92
CA ILE A 402 -2.77 3.81 -28.39
C ILE A 402 -1.72 4.62 -29.17
N MET A 403 -1.01 5.56 -28.55
CA MET A 403 -0.16 6.50 -29.29
C MET A 403 1.20 5.92 -29.71
N GLY A 404 1.62 4.78 -29.15
CA GLY A 404 2.79 4.02 -29.62
C GLY A 404 2.47 2.97 -30.68
N SER A 405 1.23 2.88 -31.18
CA SER A 405 0.78 1.76 -32.01
C SER A 405 1.47 1.69 -33.37
N GLN A 406 1.81 0.46 -33.78
CA GLN A 406 2.62 0.20 -34.98
C GLN A 406 1.90 0.59 -36.28
N SER A 407 0.57 0.59 -36.32
CA SER A 407 -0.21 1.05 -37.48
C SER A 407 -0.08 2.55 -37.75
N LEU A 408 0.22 3.36 -36.72
CA LEU A 408 0.45 4.80 -36.85
C LEU A 408 1.89 5.16 -37.28
N GLN A 409 2.77 4.17 -37.45
CA GLN A 409 4.17 4.37 -37.86
C GLN A 409 4.34 4.32 -39.39
N PRO A 410 5.10 5.23 -40.03
CA PRO A 410 6.11 6.11 -39.43
C PRO A 410 5.64 7.52 -39.03
N GLU A 411 4.41 7.95 -39.37
CA GLU A 411 3.94 9.34 -39.19
C GLU A 411 4.00 9.84 -37.74
N MET A 412 3.89 8.92 -36.77
CA MET A 412 3.92 9.25 -35.35
C MET A 412 5.34 9.55 -34.80
N ASN A 413 6.42 9.34 -35.57
CA ASN A 413 7.78 9.65 -35.11
C ASN A 413 8.07 11.16 -35.02
N ASP A 414 7.43 11.96 -35.88
CA ASP A 414 7.63 13.41 -35.95
C ASP A 414 6.70 14.21 -35.01
N GLU A 415 5.85 13.51 -34.25
CA GLU A 415 4.80 14.09 -33.42
C GLU A 415 4.90 13.64 -31.95
N SER A 416 4.34 14.44 -31.04
CA SER A 416 4.41 14.13 -29.61
C SER A 416 3.40 13.05 -29.21
N THR A 417 3.81 12.14 -28.33
CA THR A 417 2.93 11.16 -27.66
C THR A 417 2.30 11.70 -26.36
N GLU A 418 2.57 12.95 -25.97
CA GLU A 418 2.16 13.50 -24.69
C GLU A 418 0.82 14.25 -24.72
N LEU A 419 -0.10 13.86 -23.83
CA LEU A 419 -1.36 14.58 -23.57
C LEU A 419 -1.09 16.04 -23.13
N GLN A 420 -1.84 16.97 -23.73
CA GLN A 420 -1.85 18.38 -23.35
C GLN A 420 -2.72 18.60 -22.08
N LEU A 421 -2.29 18.04 -20.95
CA LEU A 421 -2.92 18.23 -19.65
C LEU A 421 -2.54 19.60 -19.05
N GLU A 422 -3.44 20.15 -18.24
CA GLU A 422 -3.10 21.30 -17.38
C GLU A 422 -2.04 20.88 -16.35
N GLU A 423 -1.02 21.71 -16.14
CA GLU A 423 0.18 21.41 -15.33
C GLU A 423 -0.12 20.88 -13.92
N ASN A 424 -1.24 21.30 -13.32
CA ASN A 424 -1.67 20.87 -11.99
C ASN A 424 -2.70 19.72 -12.00
N PHE A 425 -3.31 19.36 -13.14
CA PHE A 425 -4.40 18.38 -13.19
C PHE A 425 -3.96 16.98 -12.76
N LEU A 426 -2.84 16.48 -13.30
CA LEU A 426 -2.32 15.15 -12.94
C LEU A 426 -1.94 15.09 -11.45
N LYS A 427 -1.38 16.17 -10.91
CA LYS A 427 -1.05 16.30 -9.48
C LYS A 427 -2.30 16.28 -8.61
N GLN A 428 -3.31 17.07 -8.94
CA GLN A 428 -4.61 17.07 -8.25
C GLN A 428 -5.27 15.69 -8.30
N LEU A 429 -5.18 14.96 -9.41
CA LEU A 429 -5.69 13.60 -9.53
C LEU A 429 -4.92 12.58 -8.67
N LYS A 430 -3.58 12.64 -8.64
CA LYS A 430 -2.75 11.85 -7.70
C LYS A 430 -3.12 12.14 -6.24
N ASP A 431 -3.26 13.41 -5.89
CA ASP A 431 -3.56 13.84 -4.51
C ASP A 431 -5.03 13.49 -4.10
N LYS A 432 -5.99 13.51 -5.06
CA LYS A 432 -7.36 13.00 -4.90
C LYS A 432 -7.38 11.48 -4.69
N TYR A 433 -6.58 10.73 -5.45
CA TYR A 433 -6.38 9.29 -5.26
C TYR A 433 -5.83 8.98 -3.86
N CYS A 434 -4.74 9.65 -3.44
CA CYS A 434 -4.16 9.48 -2.10
C CYS A 434 -5.15 9.82 -0.98
N SER A 435 -5.93 10.90 -1.15
CA SER A 435 -7.03 11.25 -0.24
C SER A 435 -8.10 10.15 -0.14
N LYS A 436 -8.42 9.47 -1.26
CA LYS A 436 -9.37 8.37 -1.30
C LYS A 436 -8.79 7.08 -0.69
N VAL A 437 -7.52 6.77 -0.94
CA VAL A 437 -6.77 5.70 -0.25
C VAL A 437 -6.85 5.91 1.26
N LYS A 438 -6.59 7.12 1.75
CA LYS A 438 -6.59 7.46 3.17
C LYS A 438 -7.93 7.12 3.84
N GLY A 439 -9.06 7.46 3.20
CA GLY A 439 -10.39 7.06 3.65
C GLY A 439 -10.63 5.54 3.62
N ASP A 440 -10.29 4.88 2.51
CA ASP A 440 -10.48 3.43 2.33
C ASP A 440 -9.61 2.57 3.30
N ILE A 441 -8.41 3.04 3.65
CA ILE A 441 -7.58 2.48 4.72
C ILE A 441 -8.24 2.68 6.08
N ARG A 442 -8.69 3.90 6.41
CA ARG A 442 -9.38 4.20 7.68
C ARG A 442 -10.61 3.33 7.89
N ASP A 443 -11.46 3.20 6.86
CA ASP A 443 -12.65 2.33 6.88
C ASP A 443 -12.27 0.86 7.07
N SER A 444 -11.19 0.41 6.41
CA SER A 444 -10.68 -0.97 6.56
C SER A 444 -10.13 -1.23 7.97
N LEU A 445 -9.41 -0.27 8.56
CA LEU A 445 -8.86 -0.36 9.92
C LEU A 445 -9.97 -0.37 10.98
N ASN A 446 -10.98 0.49 10.83
CA ASN A 446 -12.17 0.48 11.70
C ASN A 446 -12.88 -0.88 11.59
N ARG A 447 -13.07 -1.40 10.38
CA ARG A 447 -13.70 -2.69 10.12
C ARG A 447 -12.95 -3.87 10.73
N VAL A 448 -11.61 -3.85 10.75
CA VAL A 448 -10.81 -4.89 11.43
C VAL A 448 -11.12 -4.92 12.94
N ILE A 449 -11.33 -3.76 13.58
CA ILE A 449 -11.76 -3.68 14.98
C ILE A 449 -13.23 -4.15 15.14
N GLU A 450 -14.13 -3.77 14.23
CA GLU A 450 -15.53 -4.23 14.24
C GLU A 450 -15.62 -5.75 14.18
N ILE A 451 -14.86 -6.40 13.30
CA ILE A 451 -14.88 -7.87 13.19
C ILE A 451 -14.26 -8.51 14.45
N GLU A 452 -13.22 -7.93 15.06
CA GLU A 452 -12.67 -8.44 16.33
C GLU A 452 -13.68 -8.30 17.50
N ILE A 453 -14.44 -7.20 17.54
CA ILE A 453 -15.57 -7.02 18.47
C ILE A 453 -16.60 -8.14 18.28
N GLU A 454 -16.93 -8.52 17.04
CA GLU A 454 -17.99 -9.49 16.74
C GLU A 454 -17.57 -10.96 16.83
N GLU A 455 -16.42 -11.32 16.26
CA GLU A 455 -15.94 -12.71 16.16
C GLU A 455 -15.11 -13.16 17.38
N VAL A 456 -14.64 -12.22 18.22
CA VAL A 456 -13.80 -12.52 19.39
C VAL A 456 -14.42 -11.98 20.69
N TRP A 457 -14.56 -10.66 20.84
CA TRP A 457 -14.87 -10.07 22.16
C TRP A 457 -16.32 -10.29 22.61
N LYS A 458 -17.33 -10.07 21.76
CA LYS A 458 -18.75 -10.30 22.09
C LYS A 458 -19.03 -11.76 22.47
N VAL A 459 -18.43 -12.70 21.73
CA VAL A 459 -18.62 -14.15 21.91
C VAL A 459 -17.67 -14.78 22.94
N LYS A 460 -16.69 -14.02 23.46
CA LYS A 460 -15.68 -14.48 24.41
C LYS A 460 -14.89 -15.70 23.93
N LYS A 461 -14.56 -15.71 22.64
CA LYS A 461 -13.79 -16.79 22.01
C LYS A 461 -12.32 -16.70 22.45
N ASP A 462 -11.71 -17.81 22.85
CA ASP A 462 -10.28 -17.89 23.09
C ASP A 462 -9.45 -17.60 21.80
N PRO A 463 -8.22 -17.07 21.93
CA PRO A 463 -7.32 -16.84 20.80
C PRO A 463 -6.97 -18.13 20.04
N GLU A 464 -6.52 -17.97 18.80
CA GLU A 464 -5.93 -19.07 18.03
C GLU A 464 -4.42 -19.17 18.39
N GLU A 465 -3.88 -20.38 18.50
CA GLU A 465 -2.45 -20.64 18.76
C GLU A 465 -1.74 -21.03 17.46
N ASP A 466 -0.59 -20.42 17.18
CA ASP A 466 0.26 -20.70 16.02
C ASP A 466 1.74 -20.58 16.39
N GLU A 467 2.54 -21.58 16.02
CA GLU A 467 3.96 -21.73 16.41
C GLU A 467 4.23 -21.58 17.93
N ASN A 468 3.30 -22.03 18.79
CA ASN A 468 3.27 -21.82 20.24
C ASN A 468 3.04 -20.36 20.70
N TYR A 469 2.47 -19.49 19.86
CA TYR A 469 2.11 -18.12 20.24
C TYR A 469 0.62 -17.85 20.02
N PHE A 470 0.00 -17.03 20.87
CA PHE A 470 -1.35 -16.53 20.58
C PHE A 470 -1.33 -15.54 19.41
N VAL A 471 -2.24 -15.73 18.45
CA VAL A 471 -2.36 -14.93 17.22
C VAL A 471 -3.78 -14.39 16.98
N SER A 472 -3.86 -13.30 16.22
CA SER A 472 -5.10 -12.74 15.66
C SER A 472 -4.86 -12.41 14.18
N HIS A 473 -5.93 -12.38 13.38
CA HIS A 473 -5.84 -12.10 11.93
C HIS A 473 -5.47 -10.64 11.61
N ILE A 474 -5.57 -9.73 12.61
CA ILE A 474 -5.34 -8.29 12.49
C ILE A 474 -4.05 -7.91 11.71
N PRO A 475 -2.85 -8.48 11.98
CA PRO A 475 -1.64 -8.04 11.28
C PRO A 475 -1.64 -8.38 9.79
N MET A 476 -2.30 -9.48 9.42
CA MET A 476 -2.37 -9.96 8.03
C MET A 476 -3.51 -9.29 7.25
N ASP A 477 -4.65 -9.03 7.88
CA ASP A 477 -5.74 -8.24 7.30
C ASP A 477 -5.24 -6.83 6.93
N ILE A 478 -4.50 -6.18 7.84
CA ILE A 478 -3.91 -4.85 7.62
C ILE A 478 -2.80 -4.88 6.57
N TRP A 479 -1.86 -5.83 6.69
CA TRP A 479 -0.75 -5.97 5.73
C TRP A 479 -1.26 -6.20 4.31
N THR A 480 -2.20 -7.13 4.12
CA THR A 480 -2.78 -7.42 2.79
C THR A 480 -3.45 -6.18 2.19
N LYS A 481 -4.17 -5.41 3.01
CA LYS A 481 -4.84 -4.18 2.57
C LYS A 481 -3.83 -3.12 2.12
N MET A 482 -2.76 -2.90 2.88
CA MET A 482 -1.70 -1.93 2.53
C MET A 482 -0.91 -2.38 1.30
N GLU A 483 -0.44 -3.62 1.27
CA GLU A 483 0.32 -4.21 0.16
C GLU A 483 -0.48 -4.20 -1.15
N GLY A 484 -1.80 -4.35 -1.09
CA GLY A 484 -2.70 -4.19 -2.24
C GLY A 484 -2.75 -2.76 -2.77
N VAL A 485 -2.71 -1.75 -1.91
CA VAL A 485 -2.60 -0.34 -2.34
C VAL A 485 -1.23 -0.07 -2.95
N VAL A 486 -0.14 -0.47 -2.28
CA VAL A 486 1.25 -0.25 -2.73
C VAL A 486 1.51 -0.91 -4.09
N LYS A 487 1.06 -2.15 -4.30
CA LYS A 487 1.15 -2.84 -5.60
C LYS A 487 0.36 -2.14 -6.70
N ASN A 488 -0.76 -1.50 -6.39
CA ASN A 488 -1.57 -0.78 -7.37
C ASN A 488 -0.93 0.57 -7.71
N SER A 489 -0.52 1.38 -6.73
CA SER A 489 0.14 2.66 -7.00
C SER A 489 1.49 2.48 -7.71
N ARG A 490 2.29 1.46 -7.35
CA ARG A 490 3.54 1.10 -8.06
C ARG A 490 3.35 0.84 -9.56
N ARG A 491 2.23 0.25 -9.96
CA ARG A 491 1.93 -0.03 -11.39
C ARG A 491 1.69 1.24 -12.19
N ILE A 492 1.16 2.27 -11.54
CA ILE A 492 0.91 3.57 -12.15
C ILE A 492 2.20 4.39 -12.19
N ASP A 493 2.82 4.62 -11.02
CA ASP A 493 3.92 5.58 -10.88
C ASP A 493 4.63 5.47 -9.52
N ALA A 494 5.94 5.72 -9.50
CA ALA A 494 6.77 5.63 -8.30
C ALA A 494 6.54 6.79 -7.31
N GLU A 495 6.24 8.01 -7.77
CA GLU A 495 5.86 9.13 -6.87
C GLU A 495 4.52 8.83 -6.18
N LEU A 496 3.56 8.27 -6.93
CA LEU A 496 2.27 7.82 -6.42
C LEU A 496 2.42 6.64 -5.44
N GLU A 497 3.36 5.71 -5.67
CA GLU A 497 3.68 4.67 -4.69
C GLU A 497 4.08 5.27 -3.34
N GLN A 498 5.04 6.20 -3.33
CA GLN A 498 5.49 6.83 -2.09
C GLN A 498 4.37 7.61 -1.40
N LYS A 499 3.59 8.42 -2.13
CA LYS A 499 2.47 9.20 -1.58
C LYS A 499 1.35 8.31 -1.03
N ALA A 500 0.99 7.24 -1.74
CA ALA A 500 -0.01 6.28 -1.26
C ALA A 500 0.48 5.52 -0.03
N THR A 501 1.75 5.09 0.00
CA THR A 501 2.37 4.43 1.16
C THR A 501 2.36 5.32 2.40
N SER A 502 2.73 6.60 2.26
CA SER A 502 2.62 7.60 3.35
C SER A 502 1.17 7.73 3.83
N SER A 503 0.22 7.89 2.91
CA SER A 503 -1.21 8.02 3.22
C SER A 503 -1.77 6.83 4.01
N CYS A 504 -1.30 5.61 3.71
CA CYS A 504 -1.63 4.40 4.47
C CYS A 504 -1.04 4.42 5.89
N LEU A 505 0.25 4.75 6.02
CA LEU A 505 0.96 4.77 7.30
C LEU A 505 0.44 5.87 8.24
N GLU A 506 0.08 7.03 7.70
CA GLU A 506 -0.53 8.15 8.45
C GLU A 506 -1.85 7.74 9.12
N GLU A 507 -2.65 6.85 8.52
CA GLU A 507 -3.89 6.32 9.12
C GLU A 507 -3.66 5.08 9.99
N LEU A 508 -2.58 4.34 9.76
CA LEU A 508 -2.15 3.25 10.64
C LEU A 508 -1.58 3.79 11.96
N LYS A 509 -0.88 4.92 11.94
CA LYS A 509 -0.30 5.58 13.12
C LYS A 509 -1.28 5.77 14.30
N PRO A 510 -2.51 6.30 14.13
CA PRO A 510 -3.51 6.36 15.21
C PRO A 510 -4.24 5.03 15.50
N PHE A 511 -4.00 3.94 14.76
CA PHE A 511 -4.69 2.66 14.95
C PHE A 511 -4.51 2.03 16.34
N PRO A 512 -3.30 1.99 16.96
CA PRO A 512 -3.11 1.43 18.29
C PRO A 512 -4.01 2.07 19.36
N ASN A 513 -4.12 3.41 19.35
CA ASN A 513 -4.95 4.12 20.32
C ASN A 513 -6.45 3.87 20.08
N ARG A 514 -6.91 3.90 18.82
CA ARG A 514 -8.32 3.54 18.47
C ARG A 514 -8.65 2.09 18.85
N PHE A 515 -7.71 1.17 18.65
CA PHE A 515 -7.85 -0.23 19.07
C PHE A 515 -7.97 -0.34 20.59
N GLU A 516 -7.10 0.33 21.33
CA GLU A 516 -7.07 0.32 22.81
C GLU A 516 -8.34 0.89 23.43
N GLU A 517 -8.88 1.99 22.91
CA GLU A 517 -10.15 2.56 23.34
C GLU A 517 -11.29 1.53 23.25
N LYS A 518 -11.38 0.82 22.12
CA LYS A 518 -12.41 -0.20 21.88
C LYS A 518 -12.16 -1.46 22.71
N PHE A 519 -10.91 -1.91 22.79
CA PHE A 519 -10.53 -3.04 23.63
C PHE A 519 -10.83 -2.79 25.11
N ASN A 520 -10.48 -1.62 25.66
CA ASN A 520 -10.82 -1.26 27.03
C ASN A 520 -12.33 -1.11 27.23
N CYS A 521 -13.07 -0.56 26.26
CA CYS A 521 -14.53 -0.46 26.32
C CYS A 521 -15.21 -1.84 26.41
N HIS A 522 -14.79 -2.81 25.59
CA HIS A 522 -15.43 -4.13 25.52
C HIS A 522 -14.87 -5.18 26.49
N CYS A 523 -13.56 -5.12 26.81
CA CYS A 523 -12.86 -6.17 27.57
C CYS A 523 -12.46 -5.77 29.00
N SER A 524 -12.69 -4.53 29.45
CA SER A 524 -12.43 -4.14 30.86
C SER A 524 -13.24 -4.95 31.87
N THR A 525 -14.44 -5.39 31.50
CA THR A 525 -15.34 -6.25 32.31
C THR A 525 -14.86 -7.70 32.42
N LEU A 526 -13.81 -8.09 31.69
CA LEU A 526 -13.18 -9.42 31.77
C LEU A 526 -12.05 -9.47 32.82
N LYS A 527 -11.76 -8.37 33.54
CA LYS A 527 -10.70 -8.34 34.55
C LYS A 527 -11.19 -8.90 35.90
N PRO A 528 -10.43 -9.81 36.57
CA PRO A 528 -9.36 -10.67 36.07
C PRO A 528 -9.85 -12.09 35.71
N GLN A 529 -8.93 -12.93 35.21
CA GLN A 529 -9.08 -14.38 34.90
C GLN A 529 -9.77 -14.74 33.56
N PRO A 530 -9.48 -15.94 33.04
CA PRO A 530 -8.25 -16.20 32.30
C PRO A 530 -8.21 -15.45 30.94
N LEU A 531 -9.36 -15.32 30.27
CA LEU A 531 -9.51 -14.85 28.88
C LEU A 531 -8.92 -13.45 28.65
N TRP A 532 -9.05 -12.55 29.63
CA TRP A 532 -8.44 -11.22 29.55
C TRP A 532 -6.90 -11.28 29.44
N THR A 533 -6.27 -12.21 30.17
CA THR A 533 -4.82 -12.48 30.10
C THR A 533 -4.43 -12.96 28.71
N ASN A 534 -5.20 -13.91 28.14
CA ASN A 534 -4.97 -14.45 26.79
C ASN A 534 -5.07 -13.33 25.74
N TYR A 535 -6.09 -12.45 25.84
CA TYR A 535 -6.25 -11.30 24.94
C TYR A 535 -5.08 -10.30 25.05
N GLN A 536 -4.61 -9.99 26.26
CA GLN A 536 -3.44 -9.11 26.45
C GLN A 536 -2.21 -9.63 25.67
N ILE A 537 -1.88 -10.91 25.84
CA ILE A 537 -0.75 -11.56 25.16
C ILE A 537 -0.96 -11.59 23.64
N THR A 538 -2.17 -11.95 23.19
CA THR A 538 -2.56 -11.94 21.77
C THR A 538 -2.31 -10.58 21.13
N TYR A 539 -2.64 -9.48 21.83
CA TYR A 539 -2.49 -8.14 21.28
C TYR A 539 -1.05 -7.59 21.41
N ILE A 540 -0.29 -8.00 22.42
CA ILE A 540 1.18 -7.78 22.44
C ILE A 540 1.83 -8.43 21.20
N ASN A 541 1.49 -9.70 20.92
CA ASN A 541 1.98 -10.42 19.73
C ASN A 541 1.52 -9.73 18.43
N THR A 542 0.24 -9.36 18.34
CA THR A 542 -0.37 -8.67 17.19
C THR A 542 0.37 -7.39 16.83
N PHE A 543 0.62 -6.49 17.79
CA PHE A 543 1.31 -5.23 17.52
C PHE A 543 2.81 -5.40 17.31
N THR A 544 3.43 -6.45 17.85
CA THR A 544 4.83 -6.82 17.56
C THR A 544 4.99 -7.29 16.10
N VAL A 545 4.13 -8.20 15.63
CA VAL A 545 4.13 -8.67 14.23
C VAL A 545 3.76 -7.54 13.27
N LEU A 546 2.81 -6.68 13.63
CA LEU A 546 2.44 -5.53 12.80
C LEU A 546 3.58 -4.49 12.71
N GLN A 547 4.42 -4.32 13.73
CA GLN A 547 5.65 -3.53 13.62
C GLN A 547 6.65 -4.15 12.65
N GLN A 548 6.87 -5.48 12.72
CA GLN A 548 7.75 -6.22 11.81
C GLN A 548 7.31 -6.08 10.35
N HIS A 549 6.01 -6.21 10.08
CA HIS A 549 5.43 -5.99 8.75
C HIS A 549 5.74 -4.58 8.21
N MET A 550 5.64 -3.53 9.04
CA MET A 550 5.90 -2.16 8.61
C MET A 550 7.39 -1.83 8.37
N GLU A 551 8.33 -2.71 8.74
CA GLU A 551 9.76 -2.47 8.49
C GLU A 551 10.09 -2.45 6.99
N GLY A 552 9.32 -3.16 6.17
CA GLY A 552 9.45 -3.15 4.70
C GLY A 552 9.25 -1.76 4.07
N TYR A 553 8.60 -0.82 4.76
CA TYR A 553 8.36 0.54 4.27
C TYR A 553 9.34 1.58 4.84
N LEU A 554 10.33 1.18 5.66
CA LEU A 554 11.31 2.10 6.29
C LEU A 554 12.10 2.92 5.28
N ALA A 555 12.45 2.34 4.12
CA ALA A 555 13.19 3.03 3.06
C ALA A 555 12.34 4.11 2.36
N THR A 556 11.02 3.90 2.27
CA THR A 556 10.09 4.75 1.50
C THR A 556 9.49 5.88 2.36
N CYS A 557 9.14 5.57 3.61
CA CYS A 557 8.39 6.45 4.52
C CYS A 557 8.90 6.39 5.98
N PRO A 558 10.19 6.66 6.25
CA PRO A 558 10.80 6.43 7.57
C PRO A 558 10.10 7.18 8.73
N GLY A 559 9.67 8.42 8.48
CA GLY A 559 9.01 9.26 9.51
C GLY A 559 7.68 8.69 10.00
N GLU A 560 6.87 8.11 9.11
CA GLU A 560 5.55 7.56 9.47
C GLU A 560 5.64 6.11 9.94
N VAL A 561 6.62 5.32 9.49
CA VAL A 561 6.91 4.01 10.11
C VAL A 561 7.37 4.19 11.57
N GLU A 562 8.28 5.14 11.86
CA GLU A 562 8.64 5.43 13.27
C GLU A 562 7.50 6.12 14.03
N GLY A 563 6.65 6.89 13.33
CA GLY A 563 5.38 7.40 13.84
C GLY A 563 4.50 6.28 14.41
N PHE A 564 4.15 5.29 13.58
CA PHE A 564 3.39 4.12 13.99
C PHE A 564 4.13 3.26 15.03
N ARG A 565 5.44 3.04 14.87
CA ARG A 565 6.27 2.24 15.79
C ARG A 565 6.19 2.76 17.23
N ARG A 566 6.19 4.08 17.43
CA ARG A 566 6.05 4.69 18.76
C ARG A 566 4.67 4.44 19.36
N GLU A 567 3.58 4.69 18.61
CA GLU A 567 2.21 4.45 19.11
C GLU A 567 1.97 2.97 19.46
N ALA A 568 2.46 2.05 18.62
CA ALA A 568 2.38 0.61 18.89
C ALA A 568 3.25 0.18 20.08
N LYS A 569 4.46 0.74 20.27
CA LYS A 569 5.26 0.51 21.50
C LYS A 569 4.55 1.03 22.74
N CYS A 570 3.94 2.22 22.68
CA CYS A 570 3.16 2.78 23.78
C CYS A 570 1.99 1.87 24.18
N LEU A 571 1.26 1.32 23.21
CA LEU A 571 0.23 0.32 23.47
C LEU A 571 0.80 -0.95 24.11
N ILE A 572 1.85 -1.56 23.54
CA ILE A 572 2.48 -2.77 24.08
C ILE A 572 2.91 -2.58 25.54
N VAL A 573 3.49 -1.41 25.89
CA VAL A 573 3.84 -1.08 27.28
C VAL A 573 2.59 -1.01 28.19
N ARG A 574 1.47 -0.43 27.73
CA ARG A 574 0.22 -0.38 28.49
C ARG A 574 -0.43 -1.76 28.67
N LEU A 575 -0.33 -2.64 27.66
CA LEU A 575 -0.78 -4.03 27.74
C LEU A 575 0.06 -4.84 28.76
N LEU A 576 1.40 -4.77 28.64
CA LEU A 576 2.34 -5.40 29.57
C LEU A 576 2.14 -4.93 31.02
N GLN A 577 1.95 -3.62 31.24
CA GLN A 577 1.65 -3.06 32.56
C GLN A 577 0.36 -3.67 33.15
N GLY A 578 -0.66 -3.88 32.32
CA GLY A 578 -1.90 -4.55 32.72
C GLY A 578 -1.68 -5.99 33.18
N LEU A 579 -0.85 -6.76 32.47
CA LEU A 579 -0.47 -8.12 32.86
C LEU A 579 0.35 -8.14 34.17
N GLU A 580 1.30 -7.21 34.31
CA GLU A 580 2.09 -7.12 35.53
C GLU A 580 1.23 -6.80 36.75
N ASP A 581 0.29 -5.86 36.63
CA ASP A 581 -0.52 -5.42 37.76
C ASP A 581 -1.58 -6.46 38.15
N GLN A 582 -2.09 -7.26 37.20
CA GLN A 582 -2.82 -8.48 37.50
C GLN A 582 -1.94 -9.44 38.32
N PHE A 583 -0.75 -9.79 37.84
CA PHE A 583 0.12 -10.75 38.51
C PHE A 583 0.50 -10.29 39.92
N LYS A 584 0.93 -9.01 40.08
CA LYS A 584 1.29 -8.40 41.36
C LYS A 584 0.15 -8.53 42.37
N GLU A 585 -1.08 -8.16 42.01
CA GLU A 585 -2.23 -8.28 42.93
C GLU A 585 -2.61 -9.74 43.24
N GLU A 586 -2.43 -10.67 42.29
CA GLU A 586 -2.63 -12.10 42.52
C GLU A 586 -1.60 -12.72 43.48
N VAL A 587 -0.32 -12.32 43.43
CA VAL A 587 0.74 -12.87 44.32
C VAL A 587 0.86 -12.15 45.67
N LYS A 588 0.52 -10.87 45.74
CA LYS A 588 0.53 -9.99 46.93
C LYS A 588 -0.08 -10.57 48.21
N PRO A 589 -1.26 -11.25 48.23
CA PRO A 589 -1.80 -11.82 49.47
C PRO A 589 -0.95 -12.97 50.03
N PHE A 590 -0.30 -13.75 49.16
CA PHE A 590 0.57 -14.87 49.54
C PHE A 590 1.95 -14.37 49.98
N LEU A 591 2.56 -13.47 49.20
CA LEU A 591 3.84 -12.83 49.54
C LEU A 591 3.79 -12.16 50.92
N ARG A 592 2.70 -11.48 51.28
CA ARG A 592 2.49 -10.85 52.60
C ARG A 592 2.44 -11.83 53.79
N ARG A 593 2.35 -13.14 53.56
CA ARG A 593 2.27 -14.19 54.61
C ARG A 593 3.58 -14.97 54.79
N MET A 594 4.55 -14.79 53.90
CA MET A 594 5.89 -15.37 54.03
C MET A 594 6.57 -14.92 55.31
N MET A 595 7.52 -15.72 55.82
CA MET A 595 8.29 -15.43 57.04
C MET A 595 7.46 -15.29 58.34
N THR A 596 6.20 -15.73 58.33
CA THR A 596 5.33 -15.76 59.52
C THR A 596 5.42 -17.10 60.27
N ARG A 597 4.89 -17.13 61.52
CA ARG A 597 4.78 -18.38 62.30
C ARG A 597 3.89 -19.45 61.61
N LYS A 598 2.93 -19.04 60.76
CA LYS A 598 2.13 -19.99 59.96
C LYS A 598 2.97 -20.57 58.82
N TRP A 599 3.58 -19.70 58.01
CA TRP A 599 4.48 -20.08 56.91
C TRP A 599 5.61 -21.03 57.35
N LEU A 600 6.12 -20.96 58.59
CA LEU A 600 7.17 -21.92 59.01
C LEU A 600 6.66 -23.38 59.04
N ASN A 601 5.39 -23.59 59.38
CA ASN A 601 4.78 -24.91 59.58
C ASN A 601 3.91 -25.39 58.42
N ASP A 602 3.58 -24.50 57.47
CA ASP A 602 2.66 -24.74 56.35
C ASP A 602 3.29 -24.19 55.05
N ASP A 603 3.04 -24.85 53.92
CA ASP A 603 3.49 -24.44 52.59
C ASP A 603 2.33 -24.04 51.66
N SER A 604 1.09 -23.97 52.17
CA SER A 604 -0.10 -23.60 51.39
C SER A 604 0.05 -22.26 50.65
N ASP A 605 0.40 -21.18 51.36
CA ASP A 605 0.62 -19.85 50.77
C ASP A 605 1.75 -19.85 49.73
N PHE A 606 2.84 -20.61 49.97
CA PHE A 606 3.94 -20.71 49.00
C PHE A 606 3.55 -21.54 47.76
N THR A 607 2.77 -22.60 47.95
CA THR A 607 2.28 -23.44 46.84
C THR A 607 1.37 -22.64 45.90
N GLN A 608 0.56 -21.71 46.45
CA GLN A 608 -0.23 -20.78 45.64
C GLN A 608 0.65 -19.73 44.92
N LEU A 609 1.64 -19.14 45.60
CA LEU A 609 2.61 -18.22 44.98
C LEU A 609 3.35 -18.89 43.81
N TYR A 610 3.91 -20.07 44.05
CA TYR A 610 4.61 -20.87 43.04
C TYR A 610 3.68 -21.20 41.86
N LYS A 611 2.47 -21.71 42.11
CA LYS A 611 1.50 -22.01 41.04
C LYS A 611 1.17 -20.80 40.18
N ARG A 612 1.00 -19.60 40.77
CA ARG A 612 0.75 -18.36 40.01
C ARG A 612 1.96 -17.95 39.17
N THR A 613 3.17 -18.21 39.64
CA THR A 613 4.42 -17.94 38.89
C THR A 613 4.64 -18.97 37.77
N GLU A 614 4.26 -20.23 37.99
CA GLU A 614 4.27 -21.30 36.98
C GLU A 614 3.25 -21.03 35.85
N THR A 615 2.03 -20.59 36.20
CA THR A 615 1.04 -20.09 35.22
C THR A 615 1.51 -18.81 34.51
N LEU A 616 2.29 -17.95 35.16
CA LEU A 616 2.94 -16.82 34.48
C LEU A 616 3.95 -17.30 33.43
N SER A 617 4.76 -18.34 33.71
CA SER A 617 5.68 -18.88 32.70
C SER A 617 4.95 -19.46 31.49
N GLN A 618 3.86 -20.20 31.74
CA GLN A 618 2.98 -20.72 30.67
C GLN A 618 2.44 -19.59 29.78
N HIS A 619 2.02 -18.45 30.36
CA HIS A 619 1.62 -17.27 29.61
C HIS A 619 2.79 -16.56 28.90
N CYS A 620 3.99 -16.57 29.47
CA CYS A 620 5.20 -15.98 28.91
C CYS A 620 5.68 -16.75 27.67
N ALA A 621 5.61 -18.08 27.68
CA ALA A 621 5.93 -18.93 26.53
C ALA A 621 5.06 -18.64 25.30
N LEU A 622 3.83 -18.14 25.51
CA LEU A 622 2.88 -17.76 24.46
C LEU A 622 3.10 -16.34 23.90
N MET A 623 4.14 -15.62 24.38
CA MET A 623 4.47 -14.23 23.99
C MET A 623 5.70 -14.18 23.08
N ARG A 624 5.61 -13.44 21.96
CA ARG A 624 6.71 -13.28 21.00
C ARG A 624 7.81 -12.33 21.54
N PRO A 625 9.10 -12.61 21.32
CA PRO A 625 10.19 -11.67 21.58
C PRO A 625 10.00 -10.33 20.84
N PRO A 626 10.57 -9.20 21.33
CA PRO A 626 11.59 -9.10 22.39
C PRO A 626 11.05 -8.84 23.80
N HIS A 627 9.74 -8.62 23.95
CA HIS A 627 9.16 -8.05 25.18
C HIS A 627 9.22 -8.98 26.42
N LEU A 628 9.30 -10.28 26.19
CA LEU A 628 9.39 -11.34 27.21
C LEU A 628 10.47 -11.07 28.26
N GLN A 629 11.74 -10.90 27.85
CA GLN A 629 12.87 -10.87 28.78
C GLN A 629 12.84 -9.68 29.74
N GLU A 630 12.37 -8.50 29.29
CA GLU A 630 12.21 -7.32 30.16
C GLU A 630 11.05 -7.54 31.15
N PHE A 631 9.90 -8.00 30.67
CA PHE A 631 8.70 -8.28 31.47
C PHE A 631 8.98 -9.32 32.57
N ALA A 632 9.54 -10.47 32.19
CA ALA A 632 9.95 -11.53 33.13
C ALA A 632 10.93 -11.01 34.19
N SER A 633 11.85 -10.11 33.80
CA SER A 633 12.84 -9.52 34.70
C SER A 633 12.25 -8.50 35.68
N ARG A 634 11.31 -7.65 35.25
CA ARG A 634 10.60 -6.72 36.16
C ARG A 634 9.76 -7.51 37.18
N LEU A 635 9.19 -8.64 36.79
CA LEU A 635 8.45 -9.54 37.69
C LEU A 635 9.36 -10.39 38.59
N HIS A 636 10.51 -10.87 38.12
CA HIS A 636 11.54 -11.53 38.93
C HIS A 636 11.99 -10.62 40.08
N TYR A 637 12.37 -9.39 39.76
CA TYR A 637 12.76 -8.40 40.76
C TYR A 637 11.62 -8.08 41.74
N HIS A 638 10.36 -7.98 41.27
CA HIS A 638 9.22 -7.78 42.16
C HIS A 638 9.06 -8.93 43.18
N VAL A 639 9.01 -10.18 42.71
CA VAL A 639 8.83 -11.35 43.58
C VAL A 639 10.00 -11.51 44.54
N ALA A 640 11.24 -11.37 44.07
CA ALA A 640 12.45 -11.41 44.89
C ALA A 640 12.40 -10.35 46.02
N ARG A 641 12.14 -9.09 45.65
CA ARG A 641 12.09 -7.96 46.57
C ARG A 641 10.99 -8.09 47.61
N GLU A 642 9.78 -8.51 47.22
CA GLU A 642 8.69 -8.71 48.17
C GLU A 642 8.91 -9.94 49.06
N TYR A 643 9.47 -11.04 48.54
CA TYR A 643 9.74 -12.25 49.33
C TYR A 643 10.81 -11.97 50.41
N ILE A 644 11.97 -11.42 50.02
CA ILE A 644 13.04 -10.98 50.95
C ILE A 644 12.51 -9.87 51.88
N GLY A 645 11.68 -8.98 51.35
CA GLY A 645 11.06 -7.88 52.09
C GLY A 645 10.21 -8.31 53.28
N GLN A 646 9.74 -9.57 53.37
CA GLN A 646 9.07 -10.05 54.58
C GLN A 646 10.05 -10.39 55.72
N LEU A 647 11.29 -10.82 55.42
CA LEU A 647 12.34 -11.00 56.45
C LEU A 647 12.58 -9.67 57.17
N MET A 648 12.61 -8.58 56.41
CA MET A 648 12.87 -7.22 56.91
C MET A 648 11.77 -6.69 57.85
N LYS A 649 10.58 -7.30 57.86
CA LYS A 649 9.43 -6.89 58.67
C LYS A 649 9.37 -7.55 60.05
N ASN A 650 10.27 -8.50 60.36
CA ASN A 650 10.42 -9.11 61.69
C ASN A 650 9.13 -9.81 62.24
N TYR A 651 8.22 -10.28 61.38
CA TYR A 651 6.95 -10.91 61.78
C TYR A 651 7.10 -12.19 62.63
N TYR A 652 8.25 -12.86 62.55
CA TYR A 652 8.58 -14.01 63.39
C TYR A 652 10.07 -14.00 63.76
N SER A 653 10.42 -14.80 64.77
CA SER A 653 11.78 -14.94 65.28
C SER A 653 12.05 -16.41 65.59
N CYS A 654 12.88 -17.02 64.74
CA CYS A 654 13.16 -18.46 64.63
C CYS A 654 14.13 -18.97 65.70
N LYS A 655 13.89 -18.63 66.97
CA LYS A 655 14.71 -19.01 68.13
C LYS A 655 14.97 -20.53 68.20
N ASN A 656 16.17 -20.88 68.66
CA ASN A 656 16.71 -22.24 68.74
C ASN A 656 16.77 -22.89 67.34
N ARG A 657 16.81 -24.23 67.23
CA ARG A 657 16.94 -24.99 65.95
C ARG A 657 15.93 -24.61 64.83
N LYS A 658 14.92 -23.79 65.11
CA LYS A 658 13.99 -23.28 64.10
C LYS A 658 14.67 -22.44 63.01
N HIS A 659 15.80 -21.80 63.29
CA HIS A 659 16.54 -21.07 62.24
C HIS A 659 17.17 -22.02 61.19
N GLU A 660 17.58 -23.23 61.59
CA GLU A 660 18.06 -24.26 60.65
C GLU A 660 16.92 -24.67 59.71
N ASN A 661 15.74 -24.99 60.27
CA ASN A 661 14.56 -25.34 59.47
C ASN A 661 14.09 -24.18 58.57
N ALA A 662 14.10 -22.94 59.08
CA ALA A 662 13.70 -21.77 58.33
C ALA A 662 14.64 -21.50 57.14
N ALA A 663 15.97 -21.59 57.33
CA ALA A 663 16.93 -21.46 56.25
C ALA A 663 16.76 -22.54 55.19
N SER A 664 16.65 -23.81 55.58
CA SER A 664 16.39 -24.92 54.63
C SER A 664 15.10 -24.73 53.82
N LYS A 665 14.04 -24.20 54.46
CA LYS A 665 12.77 -23.91 53.81
C LYS A 665 12.86 -22.70 52.87
N ILE A 666 13.57 -21.63 53.25
CA ILE A 666 13.80 -20.47 52.39
C ILE A 666 14.58 -20.89 51.14
N ARG A 667 15.68 -21.64 51.28
CA ARG A 667 16.49 -22.16 50.17
C ARG A 667 15.64 -22.94 49.16
N HIS A 668 14.90 -23.96 49.62
CA HIS A 668 14.00 -24.75 48.75
C HIS A 668 12.90 -23.93 48.07
N GLN A 669 12.36 -22.91 48.76
CA GLN A 669 11.38 -21.99 48.17
C GLN A 669 12.04 -21.03 47.15
N TRP A 670 13.28 -20.62 47.39
CA TRP A 670 14.07 -19.75 46.53
C TRP A 670 14.48 -20.45 45.24
N ASP A 671 15.04 -21.66 45.33
CA ASP A 671 15.41 -22.50 44.18
C ASP A 671 14.22 -22.73 43.23
N LYS A 672 13.03 -22.96 43.79
CA LYS A 672 11.79 -23.10 43.02
C LYS A 672 11.37 -21.82 42.28
N LEU A 673 11.44 -20.66 42.93
CA LEU A 673 11.12 -19.38 42.27
C LEU A 673 12.16 -19.06 41.19
N ARG A 674 13.44 -19.24 41.52
CA ARG A 674 14.58 -19.07 40.60
C ARG A 674 14.41 -19.91 39.34
N PHE A 675 14.06 -21.20 39.47
CA PHE A 675 13.87 -22.08 38.32
C PHE A 675 12.85 -21.51 37.32
N VAL A 676 11.70 -21.03 37.81
CA VAL A 676 10.64 -20.47 36.94
C VAL A 676 11.04 -19.12 36.34
N PHE A 677 11.84 -18.29 37.02
CA PHE A 677 12.36 -17.05 36.41
C PHE A 677 13.52 -17.27 35.42
N VAL A 678 14.25 -18.37 35.54
CA VAL A 678 15.23 -18.81 34.52
C VAL A 678 14.52 -19.37 33.28
N ASP A 679 13.45 -20.15 33.48
CA ASP A 679 12.56 -20.68 32.44
C ASP A 679 11.93 -19.55 31.58
N MET A 680 11.58 -18.41 32.21
CA MET A 680 11.10 -17.19 31.53
C MET A 680 12.21 -16.26 30.98
N GLU A 681 13.45 -16.75 30.82
CA GLU A 681 14.60 -15.96 30.32
C GLU A 681 14.88 -14.64 31.07
N SER A 682 14.74 -14.61 32.40
CA SER A 682 15.03 -13.39 33.17
C SER A 682 16.53 -13.06 33.17
N THR A 683 16.86 -11.84 32.73
CA THR A 683 18.23 -11.29 32.73
C THR A 683 18.77 -10.96 34.13
N HIS A 684 17.94 -11.07 35.17
CA HIS A 684 18.30 -10.72 36.54
C HIS A 684 19.01 -11.86 37.29
N GLU A 685 20.02 -12.46 36.66
CA GLU A 685 20.82 -13.55 37.25
C GLU A 685 21.49 -13.16 38.57
N TRP A 686 21.77 -11.87 38.75
CA TRP A 686 22.31 -11.29 39.98
C TRP A 686 21.39 -11.47 41.21
N LEU A 687 20.11 -11.82 41.02
CA LEU A 687 19.19 -12.18 42.10
C LEU A 687 19.34 -13.64 42.56
N HIS A 688 20.05 -14.51 41.82
CA HIS A 688 20.05 -15.94 42.11
C HIS A 688 20.64 -16.31 43.48
N SER A 689 21.79 -15.73 43.86
CA SER A 689 22.54 -16.08 45.06
C SER A 689 22.05 -15.43 46.36
N VAL A 690 21.29 -14.33 46.32
CA VAL A 690 20.85 -13.61 47.54
C VAL A 690 20.07 -14.52 48.51
N GLY A 691 19.28 -15.46 47.99
CA GLY A 691 18.55 -16.43 48.80
C GLY A 691 19.48 -17.38 49.54
N ASP A 692 20.53 -17.86 48.89
CA ASP A 692 21.55 -18.72 49.49
C ASP A 692 22.36 -18.00 50.57
N GLU A 693 22.87 -16.81 50.28
CA GLU A 693 23.68 -16.04 51.23
C GLU A 693 22.88 -15.65 52.48
N LEU A 694 21.61 -15.26 52.31
CA LEU A 694 20.68 -15.04 53.43
C LEU A 694 20.41 -16.33 54.20
N CYS A 695 20.27 -17.48 53.52
CA CYS A 695 20.12 -18.78 54.17
C CYS A 695 21.36 -19.19 54.97
N ASP A 696 22.56 -18.88 54.50
CA ASP A 696 23.80 -19.22 55.21
C ASP A 696 24.05 -18.31 56.42
N ILE A 697 23.53 -17.08 56.42
CA ILE A 697 23.49 -16.23 57.62
C ILE A 697 22.43 -16.74 58.63
N ILE A 698 21.22 -17.09 58.16
CA ILE A 698 20.12 -17.55 59.03
C ILE A 698 20.41 -18.94 59.61
N GLY A 699 20.89 -19.86 58.76
CA GLY A 699 21.06 -21.28 59.06
C GLY A 699 22.29 -21.62 59.91
N GLN A 700 23.31 -20.76 59.96
CA GLN A 700 24.60 -21.10 60.60
C GLN A 700 24.42 -21.59 62.04
N LYS A 701 25.00 -22.75 62.35
CA LYS A 701 24.80 -23.44 63.64
C LYS A 701 25.56 -22.80 64.80
N LYS A 702 26.75 -22.25 64.56
CA LYS A 702 27.53 -21.52 65.58
C LYS A 702 27.42 -20.01 65.36
N ASN A 703 27.02 -19.28 66.40
CA ASN A 703 26.87 -17.81 66.33
C ASN A 703 28.17 -17.07 65.97
N THR A 704 29.32 -17.67 66.28
CA THR A 704 30.66 -17.11 66.00
C THR A 704 31.00 -17.07 64.52
N GLU A 705 30.50 -18.03 63.74
CA GLU A 705 30.87 -18.26 62.32
C GLU A 705 30.04 -17.43 61.34
N ILE A 706 28.90 -16.86 61.77
CA ILE A 706 28.02 -16.01 60.95
C ILE A 706 28.80 -14.88 60.26
N LYS A 707 29.86 -14.36 60.90
CA LYS A 707 30.71 -13.27 60.42
C LYS A 707 31.39 -13.60 59.07
N ASN A 708 31.62 -14.87 58.79
CA ASN A 708 32.27 -15.34 57.56
C ASN A 708 31.30 -15.22 56.37
N ASN A 709 30.01 -15.46 56.61
CA ASN A 709 28.96 -15.55 55.58
C ASN A 709 28.41 -14.16 55.17
N ILE A 710 28.93 -13.07 55.75
CA ILE A 710 28.52 -11.69 55.48
C ILE A 710 29.33 -11.05 54.34
N GLU A 711 30.56 -11.49 54.13
CA GLU A 711 31.46 -10.90 53.13
C GLU A 711 31.01 -11.09 51.66
N PRO A 712 30.45 -12.26 51.25
CA PRO A 712 29.84 -12.42 49.93
C PRO A 712 28.68 -11.44 49.71
N LEU A 713 27.69 -11.44 50.61
CA LEU A 713 26.50 -10.58 50.57
C LEU A 713 26.83 -9.09 50.51
N VAL A 714 27.87 -8.64 51.24
CA VAL A 714 28.30 -7.23 51.21
C VAL A 714 28.97 -6.84 49.89
N LYS A 715 29.69 -7.78 49.25
CA LYS A 715 30.36 -7.57 47.96
C LYS A 715 29.38 -7.62 46.78
N GLN A 716 28.44 -8.57 46.79
CA GLN A 716 27.47 -8.71 45.69
C GLN A 716 26.30 -7.71 45.78
N TYR A 717 25.94 -7.25 46.99
CA TYR A 717 24.84 -6.30 47.21
C TYR A 717 25.33 -5.04 47.97
N PRO A 718 25.92 -4.06 47.25
CA PRO A 718 26.44 -2.83 47.85
C PRO A 718 25.38 -2.00 48.60
N ASP A 719 24.12 -2.07 48.17
CA ASP A 719 22.94 -1.44 48.78
C ASP A 719 22.47 -2.12 50.08
N PHE A 720 22.84 -3.40 50.30
CA PHE A 720 22.44 -4.14 51.49
C PHE A 720 22.97 -3.46 52.75
N SER A 721 22.06 -3.01 53.62
CA SER A 721 22.34 -2.03 54.67
C SER A 721 22.40 -2.65 56.07
N LYS A 722 22.86 -1.86 57.05
CA LYS A 722 22.94 -2.29 58.46
C LYS A 722 21.57 -2.63 59.05
N SER A 723 20.50 -1.96 58.62
CA SER A 723 19.13 -2.29 59.07
C SER A 723 18.64 -3.60 58.47
N HIS A 724 19.03 -3.93 57.24
CA HIS A 724 18.71 -5.22 56.62
C HIS A 724 19.39 -6.36 57.39
N LEU A 725 20.69 -6.24 57.71
CA LEU A 725 21.39 -7.22 58.55
C LEU A 725 20.73 -7.39 59.93
N VAL A 726 20.37 -6.29 60.60
CA VAL A 726 19.69 -6.36 61.91
C VAL A 726 18.36 -7.12 61.81
N ALA A 727 17.57 -6.93 60.76
CA ALA A 727 16.32 -7.66 60.59
C ALA A 727 16.53 -9.15 60.28
N VAL A 728 17.53 -9.52 59.47
CA VAL A 728 17.89 -10.93 59.23
C VAL A 728 18.32 -11.62 60.54
N LEU A 729 19.10 -10.94 61.39
CA LEU A 729 19.52 -11.46 62.69
C LEU A 729 18.35 -11.57 63.68
N ASN A 730 17.41 -10.62 63.67
CA ASN A 730 16.18 -10.67 64.47
C ASN A 730 15.26 -11.83 64.05
N PHE A 731 15.10 -12.05 62.74
CA PHE A 731 14.37 -13.20 62.19
C PHE A 731 15.04 -14.52 62.58
N ARG A 732 16.38 -14.61 62.54
CA ARG A 732 17.15 -15.74 63.11
C ARG A 732 16.96 -15.89 64.63
N GLY A 733 16.65 -14.81 65.34
CA GLY A 733 16.46 -14.77 66.79
C GLY A 733 17.70 -14.33 67.59
N LEU A 734 18.74 -13.83 66.93
CA LEU A 734 19.93 -13.24 67.56
C LEU A 734 19.76 -11.72 67.67
N VAL A 735 19.08 -11.27 68.73
CA VAL A 735 18.67 -9.84 68.89
C VAL A 735 19.70 -9.02 69.70
N ARG A 736 20.47 -9.65 70.61
CA ARG A 736 21.43 -8.99 71.52
C ARG A 736 22.57 -9.95 71.90
N GLY A 737 23.70 -9.42 72.37
CA GLY A 737 24.84 -10.19 72.93
C GLY A 737 26.19 -9.84 72.27
N ARG A 738 27.29 -10.40 72.79
CA ARG A 738 28.66 -10.17 72.28
C ARG A 738 28.78 -10.53 70.79
N GLU A 739 28.33 -11.71 70.39
CA GLU A 739 28.43 -12.13 68.97
C GLU A 739 27.60 -11.24 68.04
N TYR A 740 26.42 -10.78 68.49
CA TYR A 740 25.60 -9.82 67.74
C TYR A 740 26.34 -8.49 67.51
N GLN A 741 27.02 -7.96 68.53
CA GLN A 741 27.85 -6.75 68.40
C GLN A 741 29.04 -6.98 67.45
N LEU A 742 29.76 -8.10 67.59
CA LEU A 742 30.89 -8.44 66.72
C LEU A 742 30.47 -8.68 65.25
N ILE A 743 29.27 -9.21 65.01
CA ILE A 743 28.67 -9.33 63.68
C ILE A 743 28.40 -7.95 63.06
N LEU A 744 27.76 -7.06 63.81
CA LEU A 744 27.51 -5.68 63.34
C LEU A 744 28.80 -4.88 63.18
N GLN A 745 29.85 -5.17 63.95
CA GLN A 745 31.18 -4.60 63.77
C GLN A 745 31.80 -5.08 62.46
N ARG A 746 31.90 -6.40 62.22
CA ARG A 746 32.43 -6.96 60.97
C ARG A 746 31.70 -6.43 59.73
N PHE A 747 30.38 -6.28 59.80
CA PHE A 747 29.61 -5.62 58.73
C PHE A 747 29.99 -4.15 58.53
N THR A 748 30.22 -3.41 59.62
CA THR A 748 30.64 -1.99 59.55
C THR A 748 32.10 -1.85 59.07
N GLU A 749 32.94 -2.87 59.25
CA GLU A 749 34.29 -2.96 58.66
C GLU A 749 34.25 -3.29 57.17
N LEU A 750 33.32 -4.14 56.73
CA LEU A 750 33.13 -4.54 55.33
C LEU A 750 32.39 -3.50 54.46
N LYS A 751 31.82 -2.45 55.06
CA LYS A 751 31.17 -1.30 54.37
C LYS A 751 32.02 -0.01 54.45
N LYS A 752 33.31 -0.13 54.75
CA LYS A 752 34.32 0.93 54.65
C LYS A 752 35.25 0.66 53.48
#